data_AF-A0A6P2WJ54-F1
#
_entry.id   AF-A0A6P2WJ54-F1
#
_cell.length_a   1.000
_cell.length_b   1.000
_cell.length_c   1.000
_cell.angle_alpha   90.00
_cell.angle_beta   90.00
_cell.angle_gamma   90.00
#
_symmetry.space_group_name_H-M   'P 1'
#
loop_
_entity.id
_entity.type
_entity.pdbx_description
1 polymer ?
#
loop_
_entity_poly.entity_id
_entity_poly.type
_entity_poly.pdbx_seq_one_letter_code
_entity_poly.pdbx_strand_id
1 'polypeptide(L)'
;MEIPTYTSQVTPQGGINAEATPADFGSQVGAATEQLGQGVGRAGDFAWRLEQDQGTVWAYEAASKSFAGMKQQFRDKVNSLDPNDPEFSSKVGSLTNDLSSQIDQQTQALQDSAPSHSAARIVAKLSAFNSRDLLNYGMGEQSRLTGAYTGKLVSDGMKSDQDSIAADPSDANFNRIMTTRMAMIGSLSTVDPTMKMKWQSDFQHGLALTQVQTMAATNPNAFLSSVDAQGGHTTIHGTVRGAVPGGAPTLPQDFGADTVKPYSAARIQSIASMTSTPSAYDDMFKAAAAKYGLDWQDLKMRGAVESGLNPNAVGPQTPNGQSVGIMQIERGNAARAGIDPTNPQQSIDWAAKQLAGYQQAAGGDASTVDKTYYGGENTAQWGKNTNQYAANLAAVRAAINPGAQAGADVPQVQPLTDSQIDASKPSISGWAHLSWGEKVNAVRQAEAAVGGQLANDRGQMDLSLRDASASLLAGKNYPGLDGQQFSQANLARLYGPVEGQRKFDQLSYVRQVGGFMGQMATMPAAQAQSTLANLAPQGGPEFADREPVFKAANEAYQRLDAVRGKDFAQYALDNNIAGAKPVDFSTPDAFQTSLHNRIAVANAGVHDYGAQAHLLSQGEVASLGDALNRMNPAQQLQYIKSIRQGTAGSDDWYRDVLGQIAPKNTTLAQAAAISTHDGKVTTAAGPQDGNMVGQYVLEGAHILQGKDLDDPTHTGRSMALDDKTMRNYFWNTVGTNAFASNDAQRSSQIANDTYQAVKNYLAADIYHRGLDPRSITQDQVKNAVTAVTGGTAKINGDSVFVPWGMDSDAFRRQFPVQAQAAIDAAGLKGTSLDKLDAYHIVNLDDGKYGLANGNRMLVGKNGRTVVVDFSGAPVATNGSPGGVSADGHVATGRIQ
;
A
#
# COMPACT_ATOMS: atom_id res chain seq x y z
N MET A 1 -4.46 -46.63 -82.94
CA MET A 1 -3.46 -46.60 -84.02
C MET A 1 -3.91 -45.59 -85.05
N GLU A 2 -2.95 -44.80 -85.53
CA GLU A 2 -3.07 -43.69 -86.46
C GLU A 2 -3.86 -44.05 -87.73
N ILE A 3 -4.62 -43.08 -88.23
CA ILE A 3 -5.15 -43.08 -89.60
C ILE A 3 -4.07 -42.54 -90.52
N PRO A 4 -3.82 -43.21 -91.66
CA PRO A 4 -3.57 -42.47 -92.89
C PRO A 4 -4.53 -42.87 -94.02
N THR A 5 -4.98 -41.84 -94.73
CA THR A 5 -5.88 -41.82 -95.90
C THR A 5 -5.24 -42.35 -97.19
N TYR A 6 -6.05 -42.88 -98.12
CA TYR A 6 -5.68 -42.90 -99.54
C TYR A 6 -6.89 -42.85 -100.49
N THR A 7 -6.93 -41.80 -101.30
CA THR A 7 -7.73 -41.68 -102.53
C THR A 7 -6.78 -41.71 -103.72
N SER A 8 -6.91 -42.69 -104.63
CA SER A 8 -6.64 -42.52 -106.07
C SER A 8 -7.10 -43.74 -106.90
N GLN A 9 -8.17 -43.51 -107.65
CA GLN A 9 -8.37 -43.86 -109.06
C GLN A 9 -7.99 -45.27 -109.57
N VAL A 10 -9.04 -46.03 -109.92
CA VAL A 10 -9.00 -47.15 -110.87
C VAL A 10 -9.63 -46.67 -112.19
N THR A 11 -8.93 -46.86 -113.30
CA THR A 11 -9.52 -46.87 -114.65
C THR A 11 -9.49 -48.30 -115.19
N PRO A 12 -10.60 -48.78 -115.79
CA PRO A 12 -10.53 -49.84 -116.78
C PRO A 12 -11.24 -49.45 -118.09
N GLN A 13 -10.56 -49.67 -119.22
CA GLN A 13 -11.21 -49.83 -120.53
C GLN A 13 -11.00 -51.27 -120.98
N GLY A 14 -12.10 -51.91 -121.34
CA GLY A 14 -12.12 -53.17 -122.07
C GLY A 14 -12.80 -53.00 -123.42
N GLY A 15 -12.24 -53.65 -124.44
CA GLY A 15 -12.95 -54.19 -125.59
C GLY A 15 -12.27 -53.94 -126.94
N ILE A 16 -12.55 -54.70 -128.00
CA ILE A 16 -13.27 -55.98 -128.22
C ILE A 16 -12.88 -56.39 -129.67
N ASN A 17 -12.71 -57.68 -129.93
CA ASN A 17 -12.48 -58.24 -131.27
C ASN A 17 -13.77 -58.29 -132.09
N ALA A 18 -13.66 -57.95 -133.38
CA ALA A 18 -14.72 -58.04 -134.37
C ALA A 18 -14.53 -59.29 -135.27
N GLU A 19 -15.33 -60.32 -135.02
CA GLU A 19 -16.02 -61.17 -135.99
C GLU A 19 -17.18 -61.86 -135.24
N ALA A 20 -18.34 -61.20 -135.14
CA ALA A 20 -19.58 -61.85 -134.68
C ALA A 20 -20.82 -61.06 -135.18
N THR A 21 -21.88 -61.81 -135.48
CA THR A 21 -22.99 -61.51 -136.40
C THR A 21 -24.14 -60.64 -135.81
N PRO A 22 -25.13 -60.20 -136.61
CA PRO A 22 -26.17 -59.23 -136.21
C PRO A 22 -27.05 -59.55 -134.99
N ALA A 23 -27.01 -60.77 -134.43
CA ALA A 23 -27.63 -61.08 -133.13
C ALA A 23 -26.89 -60.41 -131.94
N ASP A 24 -25.62 -60.04 -132.12
CA ASP A 24 -24.77 -59.47 -131.07
C ASP A 24 -24.96 -57.96 -130.86
N PHE A 25 -25.62 -57.26 -131.81
CA PHE A 25 -25.87 -55.82 -131.70
C PHE A 25 -27.02 -55.48 -130.73
N GLY A 26 -27.98 -56.39 -130.55
CA GLY A 26 -29.12 -56.21 -129.64
C GLY A 26 -28.77 -56.38 -128.15
N SER A 27 -27.77 -57.22 -127.84
CA SER A 27 -27.36 -57.48 -126.45
C SER A 27 -26.43 -56.39 -125.91
N GLN A 28 -25.61 -55.76 -126.76
CA GLN A 28 -24.63 -54.74 -126.34
C GLN A 28 -25.27 -53.39 -125.97
N VAL A 29 -26.39 -53.01 -126.59
CA VAL A 29 -27.12 -51.76 -126.24
C VAL A 29 -27.90 -51.92 -124.92
N GLY A 30 -28.41 -53.12 -124.61
CA GLY A 30 -29.04 -53.42 -123.33
C GLY A 30 -28.06 -53.34 -122.15
N ALA A 31 -26.85 -53.89 -122.32
CA ALA A 31 -25.82 -53.91 -121.28
C ALA A 31 -25.24 -52.52 -120.95
N ALA A 32 -25.10 -51.63 -121.95
CA ALA A 32 -24.60 -50.27 -121.74
C ALA A 32 -25.58 -49.38 -120.95
N THR A 33 -26.89 -49.60 -121.10
CA THR A 33 -27.93 -48.85 -120.38
C THR A 33 -28.07 -49.34 -118.94
N GLU A 34 -27.86 -50.63 -118.70
CA GLU A 34 -27.88 -51.24 -117.36
C GLU A 34 -26.65 -50.86 -116.51
N GLN A 35 -25.47 -50.72 -117.12
CA GLN A 35 -24.26 -50.29 -116.41
C GLN A 35 -24.29 -48.80 -115.97
N LEU A 36 -24.93 -47.92 -116.75
CA LEU A 36 -25.14 -46.51 -116.37
C LEU A 36 -26.16 -46.39 -115.22
N GLY A 37 -27.21 -47.21 -115.22
CA GLY A 37 -28.18 -47.29 -114.11
C GLY A 37 -27.57 -47.81 -112.80
N GLN A 38 -26.64 -48.77 -112.87
CA GLN A 38 -25.95 -49.30 -111.69
C GLN A 38 -24.85 -48.36 -111.14
N GLY A 39 -24.27 -47.49 -111.96
CA GLY A 39 -23.27 -46.50 -111.53
C GLY A 39 -23.84 -45.37 -110.68
N VAL A 40 -25.05 -44.91 -111.01
CA VAL A 40 -25.76 -43.85 -110.25
C VAL A 40 -26.31 -44.40 -108.93
N GLY A 41 -26.75 -45.66 -108.89
CA GLY A 41 -27.21 -46.32 -107.65
C GLY A 41 -26.10 -46.51 -106.61
N ARG A 42 -24.88 -46.90 -107.03
CA ARG A 42 -23.75 -47.11 -106.10
C ARG A 42 -23.15 -45.82 -105.54
N ALA A 43 -23.24 -44.71 -106.25
CA ALA A 43 -22.81 -43.40 -105.76
C ALA A 43 -23.77 -42.83 -104.68
N GLY A 44 -25.09 -43.06 -104.85
CA GLY A 44 -26.10 -42.74 -103.83
C GLY A 44 -25.93 -43.55 -102.54
N ASP A 45 -25.60 -44.84 -102.65
CA ASP A 45 -25.36 -45.72 -101.49
C ASP A 45 -24.08 -45.37 -100.71
N PHE A 46 -23.02 -44.90 -101.38
CA PHE A 46 -21.78 -44.49 -100.71
C PHE A 46 -21.91 -43.13 -100.03
N ALA A 47 -22.59 -42.16 -100.67
CA ALA A 47 -22.89 -40.86 -100.07
C ALA A 47 -23.77 -41.01 -98.81
N TRP A 48 -24.79 -41.89 -98.86
CA TRP A 48 -25.67 -42.16 -97.72
C TRP A 48 -24.94 -42.80 -96.53
N ARG A 49 -23.97 -43.70 -96.77
CA ARG A 49 -23.14 -44.30 -95.71
C ARG A 49 -22.16 -43.31 -95.09
N LEU A 50 -21.52 -42.45 -95.90
CA LEU A 50 -20.61 -41.42 -95.40
C LEU A 50 -21.32 -40.37 -94.53
N GLU A 51 -22.54 -39.98 -94.93
CA GLU A 51 -23.40 -39.06 -94.17
C GLU A 51 -23.89 -39.68 -92.85
N GLN A 52 -24.15 -40.99 -92.82
CA GLN A 52 -24.46 -41.72 -91.58
C GLN A 52 -23.26 -41.86 -90.64
N ASP A 53 -22.06 -42.12 -91.17
CA ASP A 53 -20.83 -42.24 -90.37
C ASP A 53 -20.43 -40.88 -89.76
N GLN A 54 -20.52 -39.80 -90.54
CA GLN A 54 -20.28 -38.44 -90.04
C GLN A 54 -21.29 -38.01 -88.98
N GLY A 55 -22.59 -38.31 -89.19
CA GLY A 55 -23.64 -38.04 -88.20
C GLY A 55 -23.44 -38.82 -86.89
N THR A 56 -22.90 -40.03 -86.96
CA THR A 56 -22.59 -40.84 -85.78
C THR A 56 -21.44 -40.24 -84.98
N VAL A 57 -20.33 -39.90 -85.63
CA VAL A 57 -19.16 -39.28 -84.96
C VAL A 57 -19.56 -37.95 -84.30
N TRP A 58 -20.31 -37.10 -85.02
CA TRP A 58 -20.85 -35.86 -84.47
C TRP A 58 -21.72 -36.12 -83.23
N ALA A 59 -22.59 -37.12 -83.26
CA ALA A 59 -23.49 -37.42 -82.14
C ALA A 59 -22.73 -37.83 -80.86
N TYR A 60 -21.66 -38.62 -81.00
CA TYR A 60 -20.79 -38.98 -79.86
C TYR A 60 -20.01 -37.77 -79.32
N GLU A 61 -19.43 -36.95 -80.20
CA GLU A 61 -18.68 -35.76 -79.79
C GLU A 61 -19.58 -34.71 -79.12
N ALA A 62 -20.74 -34.42 -79.72
CA ALA A 62 -21.68 -33.43 -79.21
C ALA A 62 -22.29 -33.86 -77.87
N ALA A 63 -22.71 -35.14 -77.73
CA ALA A 63 -23.27 -35.66 -76.49
C ALA A 63 -22.23 -35.72 -75.34
N SER A 64 -20.98 -36.11 -75.65
CA SER A 64 -19.91 -36.17 -74.64
C SER A 64 -19.46 -34.78 -74.17
N LYS A 65 -19.31 -33.82 -75.10
CA LYS A 65 -18.98 -32.43 -74.77
C LYS A 65 -20.08 -31.76 -73.95
N SER A 66 -21.34 -31.99 -74.30
CA SER A 66 -22.50 -31.50 -73.54
C SER A 66 -22.52 -32.08 -72.12
N PHE A 67 -22.32 -33.40 -71.97
CA PHE A 67 -22.26 -34.04 -70.66
C PHE A 67 -21.14 -33.47 -69.77
N ALA A 68 -19.93 -33.31 -70.31
CA ALA A 68 -18.82 -32.73 -69.58
C ALA A 68 -19.10 -31.27 -69.16
N GLY A 69 -19.69 -30.48 -70.06
CA GLY A 69 -20.11 -29.10 -69.78
C GLY A 69 -21.16 -29.01 -68.67
N MET A 70 -22.23 -29.82 -68.75
CA MET A 70 -23.28 -29.87 -67.73
C MET A 70 -22.74 -30.33 -66.37
N LYS A 71 -21.84 -31.32 -66.33
CA LYS A 71 -21.20 -31.76 -65.09
C LYS A 71 -20.38 -30.64 -64.44
N GLN A 72 -19.68 -29.85 -65.24
CA GLN A 72 -18.90 -28.72 -64.73
C GLN A 72 -19.81 -27.61 -64.19
N GLN A 73 -20.83 -27.21 -64.96
CA GLN A 73 -21.80 -26.20 -64.53
C GLN A 73 -22.52 -26.59 -63.23
N PHE A 74 -22.88 -27.86 -63.08
CA PHE A 74 -23.48 -28.37 -61.85
C PHE A 74 -22.52 -28.27 -60.66
N ARG A 75 -21.24 -28.64 -60.84
CA ARG A 75 -20.20 -28.48 -59.80
C ARG A 75 -20.01 -27.03 -59.40
N ASP A 76 -19.95 -26.11 -60.36
CA ASP A 76 -19.78 -24.68 -60.08
C ASP A 76 -20.99 -24.13 -59.32
N LYS A 77 -22.21 -24.55 -59.70
CA LYS A 77 -23.44 -24.20 -58.98
C LYS A 77 -23.43 -24.73 -57.55
N VAL A 78 -23.05 -25.99 -57.33
CA VAL A 78 -22.89 -26.59 -55.98
C VAL A 78 -21.86 -25.81 -55.15
N ASN A 79 -20.72 -25.45 -55.73
CA ASN A 79 -19.66 -24.71 -55.02
C ASN A 79 -20.05 -23.25 -54.71
N SER A 80 -21.01 -22.68 -55.44
CA SER A 80 -21.48 -21.30 -55.23
C SER A 80 -22.52 -21.14 -54.11
N LEU A 81 -23.02 -22.24 -53.54
CA LEU A 81 -24.05 -22.19 -52.49
C LEU A 81 -23.44 -21.75 -51.14
N ASP A 82 -23.99 -20.70 -50.53
CA ASP A 82 -23.63 -20.25 -49.19
C ASP A 82 -24.51 -20.95 -48.12
N PRO A 83 -23.92 -21.72 -47.19
CA PRO A 83 -24.66 -22.37 -46.10
C PRO A 83 -25.39 -21.40 -45.15
N ASN A 84 -25.09 -20.12 -45.16
CA ASN A 84 -25.76 -19.11 -44.33
C ASN A 84 -26.91 -18.40 -45.06
N ASP A 85 -27.18 -18.73 -46.33
CA ASP A 85 -28.30 -18.19 -47.10
C ASP A 85 -29.64 -18.72 -46.55
N PRO A 86 -30.62 -17.84 -46.22
CA PRO A 86 -31.96 -18.26 -45.79
C PRO A 86 -32.68 -19.20 -46.77
N GLU A 87 -32.34 -19.13 -48.06
CA GLU A 87 -32.90 -19.98 -49.11
C GLU A 87 -32.08 -21.25 -49.38
N PHE A 88 -30.99 -21.50 -48.64
CA PHE A 88 -30.06 -22.60 -48.89
C PHE A 88 -30.78 -23.96 -49.02
N SER A 89 -31.71 -24.26 -48.10
CA SER A 89 -32.47 -25.53 -48.13
C SER A 89 -33.34 -25.66 -49.38
N SER A 90 -33.94 -24.56 -49.84
CA SER A 90 -34.72 -24.53 -51.08
C SER A 90 -33.82 -24.71 -52.31
N LYS A 91 -32.67 -24.02 -52.34
CA LYS A 91 -31.68 -24.08 -53.42
C LYS A 91 -31.05 -25.46 -53.56
N VAL A 92 -30.74 -26.12 -52.43
CA VAL A 92 -30.26 -27.51 -52.42
C VAL A 92 -31.37 -28.47 -52.84
N GLY A 93 -32.60 -28.26 -52.37
CA GLY A 93 -33.77 -29.07 -52.74
C GLY A 93 -34.10 -29.06 -54.24
N SER A 94 -33.82 -27.95 -54.93
CA SER A 94 -34.06 -27.81 -56.37
C SER A 94 -32.90 -28.32 -57.25
N LEU A 95 -31.70 -28.59 -56.71
CA LEU A 95 -30.50 -28.92 -57.49
C LEU A 95 -30.73 -30.05 -58.51
N THR A 96 -31.31 -31.17 -58.09
CA THR A 96 -31.56 -32.31 -58.99
C THR A 96 -32.66 -32.02 -60.01
N ASN A 97 -33.70 -31.27 -59.63
CA ASN A 97 -34.78 -30.88 -60.55
C ASN A 97 -34.28 -29.89 -61.61
N ASP A 98 -33.47 -28.92 -61.20
CA ASP A 98 -32.82 -27.96 -62.09
C ASP A 98 -31.87 -28.68 -63.06
N LEU A 99 -31.08 -29.64 -62.56
CA LEU A 99 -30.19 -30.46 -63.38
C LEU A 99 -30.98 -31.30 -64.39
N SER A 100 -32.07 -31.94 -63.97
CA SER A 100 -32.96 -32.69 -64.86
C SER A 100 -33.51 -31.80 -65.98
N SER A 101 -34.00 -30.61 -65.64
CA SER A 101 -34.53 -29.67 -66.64
C SER A 101 -33.45 -29.20 -67.62
N GLN A 102 -32.22 -28.97 -67.15
CA GLN A 102 -31.10 -28.57 -68.02
C GLN A 102 -30.68 -29.69 -68.97
N ILE A 103 -30.66 -30.93 -68.47
CA ILE A 103 -30.40 -32.13 -69.26
C ILE A 103 -31.43 -32.27 -70.40
N ASP A 104 -32.72 -32.10 -70.10
CA ASP A 104 -33.79 -32.19 -71.09
C ASP A 104 -33.66 -31.11 -72.16
N GLN A 105 -33.41 -29.85 -71.75
CA GLN A 105 -33.21 -28.73 -72.67
C GLN A 105 -32.00 -28.93 -73.60
N GLN A 106 -30.86 -29.35 -73.05
CA GLN A 106 -29.66 -29.60 -73.84
C GLN A 106 -29.83 -30.81 -74.77
N THR A 107 -30.51 -31.86 -74.30
CA THR A 107 -30.81 -33.03 -75.12
C THR A 107 -31.70 -32.66 -76.30
N GLN A 108 -32.71 -31.80 -76.10
CA GLN A 108 -33.56 -31.30 -77.18
C GLN A 108 -32.76 -30.42 -78.15
N ALA A 109 -31.96 -29.48 -77.66
CA ALA A 109 -31.13 -28.61 -78.49
C ALA A 109 -30.13 -29.40 -79.36
N LEU A 110 -29.56 -30.49 -78.82
CA LEU A 110 -28.70 -31.39 -79.59
C LEU A 110 -29.49 -32.21 -80.63
N GLN A 111 -30.73 -32.61 -80.34
CA GLN A 111 -31.57 -33.28 -81.33
C GLN A 111 -31.96 -32.34 -82.47
N ASP A 112 -32.28 -31.08 -82.15
CA ASP A 112 -32.68 -30.07 -83.13
C ASP A 112 -31.51 -29.62 -84.02
N SER A 113 -30.29 -29.65 -83.50
CA SER A 113 -29.05 -29.32 -84.24
C SER A 113 -28.41 -30.52 -84.95
N ALA A 114 -29.03 -31.70 -84.89
CA ALA A 114 -28.47 -32.90 -85.47
C ALA A 114 -28.45 -32.82 -87.01
N PRO A 115 -27.31 -33.16 -87.65
CA PRO A 115 -27.18 -33.08 -89.11
C PRO A 115 -28.02 -34.14 -89.84
N SER A 116 -28.53 -35.16 -89.14
CA SER A 116 -29.40 -36.19 -89.70
C SER A 116 -30.31 -36.82 -88.63
N HIS A 117 -31.40 -37.46 -89.09
CA HIS A 117 -32.32 -38.19 -88.21
C HIS A 117 -31.65 -39.34 -87.45
N SER A 118 -30.66 -39.99 -88.07
CA SER A 118 -29.85 -41.03 -87.44
C SER A 118 -28.98 -40.45 -86.32
N ALA A 119 -28.35 -39.29 -86.54
CA ALA A 119 -27.58 -38.58 -85.53
C ALA A 119 -28.46 -38.15 -84.34
N ALA A 120 -29.65 -37.60 -84.60
CA ALA A 120 -30.62 -37.23 -83.55
C ALA A 120 -31.01 -38.42 -82.66
N ARG A 121 -31.25 -39.59 -83.26
CA ARG A 121 -31.55 -40.84 -82.52
C ARG A 121 -30.38 -41.33 -81.67
N ILE A 122 -29.14 -41.19 -82.17
CA ILE A 122 -27.94 -41.60 -81.43
C ILE A 122 -27.71 -40.64 -80.26
N VAL A 123 -27.84 -39.33 -80.47
CA VAL A 123 -27.81 -38.31 -79.41
C VAL A 123 -28.86 -38.60 -78.34
N ALA A 124 -30.10 -38.90 -78.71
CA ALA A 124 -31.15 -39.21 -77.75
C ALA A 124 -30.80 -40.42 -76.86
N LYS A 125 -30.23 -41.48 -77.46
CA LYS A 125 -29.77 -42.67 -76.72
C LYS A 125 -28.60 -42.37 -75.80
N LEU A 126 -27.57 -41.69 -76.29
CA LEU A 126 -26.38 -41.33 -75.50
C LEU A 126 -26.74 -40.38 -74.37
N SER A 127 -27.60 -39.40 -74.66
CA SER A 127 -28.10 -38.45 -73.67
C SER A 127 -28.88 -39.18 -72.58
N ALA A 128 -29.71 -40.18 -72.89
CA ALA A 128 -30.41 -40.96 -71.86
C ALA A 128 -29.46 -41.70 -70.89
N PHE A 129 -28.34 -42.25 -71.38
CA PHE A 129 -27.31 -42.86 -70.53
C PHE A 129 -26.60 -41.80 -69.68
N ASN A 130 -26.10 -40.75 -70.32
CA ASN A 130 -25.44 -39.63 -69.68
C ASN A 130 -26.32 -38.92 -68.63
N SER A 131 -27.63 -38.85 -68.88
CA SER A 131 -28.61 -38.25 -67.97
C SER A 131 -28.70 -39.01 -66.66
N ARG A 132 -28.73 -40.35 -66.71
CA ARG A 132 -28.77 -41.19 -65.51
C ARG A 132 -27.53 -40.98 -64.64
N ASP A 133 -26.36 -40.93 -65.26
CA ASP A 133 -25.10 -40.72 -64.53
C ASP A 133 -25.01 -39.31 -63.92
N LEU A 134 -25.44 -38.27 -64.64
CA LEU A 134 -25.51 -36.90 -64.10
C LEU A 134 -26.51 -36.77 -62.97
N LEU A 135 -27.70 -37.36 -63.12
CA LEU A 135 -28.73 -37.32 -62.07
C LEU A 135 -28.27 -38.08 -60.81
N ASN A 136 -27.64 -39.24 -60.96
CA ASN A 136 -27.04 -39.96 -59.82
C ASN A 136 -25.95 -39.13 -59.13
N TYR A 137 -25.10 -38.45 -59.91
CA TYR A 137 -24.11 -37.52 -59.37
C TYR A 137 -24.76 -36.33 -58.64
N GLY A 138 -25.79 -35.73 -59.23
CA GLY A 138 -26.53 -34.60 -58.66
C GLY A 138 -27.27 -34.96 -57.36
N MET A 139 -27.91 -36.12 -57.33
CA MET A 139 -28.54 -36.67 -56.13
C MET A 139 -27.51 -36.94 -55.02
N GLY A 140 -26.32 -37.41 -55.37
CA GLY A 140 -25.20 -37.61 -54.45
C GLY A 140 -24.73 -36.31 -53.80
N GLU A 141 -24.49 -35.27 -54.59
CA GLU A 141 -24.08 -33.94 -54.07
C GLU A 141 -25.19 -33.26 -53.27
N GLN A 142 -26.45 -33.33 -53.72
CA GLN A 142 -27.60 -32.81 -52.99
C GLN A 142 -27.73 -33.49 -51.61
N SER A 143 -27.54 -34.81 -51.54
CA SER A 143 -27.55 -35.56 -50.28
C SER A 143 -26.38 -35.15 -49.37
N ARG A 144 -25.18 -34.97 -49.93
CA ARG A 144 -23.98 -34.53 -49.19
C ARG A 144 -24.17 -33.14 -48.57
N LEU A 145 -24.66 -32.17 -49.34
CA LEU A 145 -24.92 -30.81 -48.88
C LEU A 145 -26.01 -30.76 -47.82
N THR A 146 -27.10 -31.50 -48.01
CA THR A 146 -28.19 -31.60 -47.03
C THR A 146 -27.69 -32.18 -45.71
N GLY A 147 -26.85 -33.22 -45.76
CA GLY A 147 -26.23 -33.81 -44.57
C GLY A 147 -25.29 -32.83 -43.83
N ALA A 148 -24.43 -32.12 -44.57
CA ALA A 148 -23.50 -31.14 -43.99
C ALA A 148 -24.22 -29.95 -43.32
N TYR A 149 -25.24 -29.40 -43.98
CA TYR A 149 -26.05 -28.30 -43.45
C TYR A 149 -26.86 -28.71 -42.22
N THR A 150 -27.49 -29.88 -42.26
CA THR A 150 -28.19 -30.45 -41.09
C THR A 150 -27.23 -30.63 -39.91
N GLY A 151 -26.00 -31.09 -40.16
CA GLY A 151 -24.96 -31.19 -39.14
C GLY A 151 -24.56 -29.84 -38.54
N LYS A 152 -24.46 -28.79 -39.36
CA LYS A 152 -24.18 -27.42 -38.89
C LYS A 152 -25.33 -26.87 -38.03
N LEU A 153 -26.58 -27.01 -38.48
CA LEU A 153 -27.75 -26.57 -37.69
C LEU A 153 -27.83 -27.26 -36.33
N VAL A 154 -27.54 -28.57 -36.30
CA VAL A 154 -27.46 -29.31 -35.04
C VAL A 154 -26.34 -28.72 -34.16
N SER A 155 -25.13 -28.53 -34.68
CA SER A 155 -24.02 -27.93 -33.93
C SER A 155 -24.32 -26.51 -33.40
N ASP A 156 -24.92 -25.64 -34.21
CA ASP A 156 -25.29 -24.27 -33.82
C ASP A 156 -26.38 -24.31 -32.72
N GLY A 157 -27.35 -25.21 -32.85
CA GLY A 157 -28.35 -25.47 -31.82
C GLY A 157 -27.75 -26.02 -30.51
N MET A 158 -26.77 -26.93 -30.61
CA MET A 158 -26.04 -27.46 -29.45
C MET A 158 -25.33 -26.34 -28.68
N LYS A 159 -24.69 -25.41 -29.39
CA LYS A 159 -24.02 -24.25 -28.77
C LYS A 159 -25.03 -23.34 -28.05
N SER A 160 -26.14 -23.01 -28.70
CA SER A 160 -27.20 -22.20 -28.09
C SER A 160 -27.80 -22.86 -26.84
N ASP A 161 -27.93 -24.18 -26.85
CA ASP A 161 -28.40 -24.95 -25.70
C ASP A 161 -27.37 -24.95 -24.57
N GLN A 162 -26.08 -25.09 -24.89
CA GLN A 162 -24.99 -24.95 -23.91
C GLN A 162 -24.99 -23.56 -23.27
N ASP A 163 -25.13 -22.50 -24.05
CA ASP A 163 -25.21 -21.12 -23.53
C ASP A 163 -26.42 -20.96 -22.60
N SER A 164 -27.55 -21.61 -22.92
CA SER A 164 -28.74 -21.61 -22.07
C SER A 164 -28.53 -22.37 -20.75
N ILE A 165 -27.77 -23.46 -20.75
CA ILE A 165 -27.38 -24.20 -19.54
C ILE A 165 -26.35 -23.41 -18.71
N ALA A 166 -25.43 -22.70 -19.35
CA ALA A 166 -24.49 -21.84 -18.65
C ALA A 166 -25.19 -20.67 -17.93
N ALA A 167 -26.31 -20.18 -18.49
CA ALA A 167 -27.13 -19.15 -17.86
C ALA A 167 -28.01 -19.69 -16.70
N ASP A 168 -28.53 -20.91 -16.84
CA ASP A 168 -29.32 -21.61 -15.81
C ASP A 168 -28.92 -23.09 -15.77
N PRO A 169 -28.01 -23.49 -14.86
CA PRO A 169 -27.51 -24.87 -14.79
C PRO A 169 -28.43 -25.80 -13.99
N SER A 170 -29.68 -25.39 -13.70
CA SER A 170 -30.62 -26.22 -12.94
C SER A 170 -30.97 -27.53 -13.66
N ASP A 171 -31.26 -28.57 -12.89
CA ASP A 171 -31.70 -29.87 -13.41
C ASP A 171 -32.99 -29.77 -14.23
N ALA A 172 -33.89 -28.85 -13.86
CA ALA A 172 -35.11 -28.61 -14.62
C ALA A 172 -34.79 -28.09 -16.03
N ASN A 173 -33.88 -27.13 -16.15
CA ASN A 173 -33.47 -26.59 -17.45
C ASN A 173 -32.70 -27.64 -18.27
N PHE A 174 -31.77 -28.37 -17.64
CA PHE A 174 -31.05 -29.47 -18.27
C PHE A 174 -31.97 -30.53 -18.86
N ASN A 175 -32.88 -31.07 -18.05
CA ASN A 175 -33.79 -32.13 -18.49
C ASN A 175 -34.75 -31.65 -19.58
N ARG A 176 -35.22 -30.40 -19.52
CA ARG A 176 -36.05 -29.78 -20.55
C ARG A 176 -35.31 -29.69 -21.89
N ILE A 177 -34.10 -29.14 -21.89
CA ILE A 177 -33.28 -28.95 -23.10
C ILE A 177 -32.89 -30.32 -23.67
N MET A 178 -32.42 -31.23 -22.83
CA MET A 178 -32.05 -32.60 -23.22
C MET A 178 -33.22 -33.30 -23.93
N THR A 179 -34.39 -33.34 -23.29
CA THR A 179 -35.59 -34.01 -23.85
C THR A 179 -35.98 -33.41 -25.18
N THR A 180 -36.01 -32.07 -25.27
CA THR A 180 -36.43 -31.35 -26.48
C THR A 180 -35.49 -31.65 -27.66
N ARG A 181 -34.17 -31.57 -27.44
CA ARG A 181 -33.20 -31.73 -28.52
C ARG A 181 -32.99 -33.20 -28.91
N MET A 182 -33.03 -34.13 -27.95
CA MET A 182 -32.97 -35.56 -28.27
C MET A 182 -34.14 -36.00 -29.17
N ALA A 183 -35.35 -35.50 -28.88
CA ALA A 183 -36.52 -35.72 -29.74
C ALA A 183 -36.31 -35.11 -31.14
N MET A 184 -35.78 -33.88 -31.22
CA MET A 184 -35.47 -33.24 -32.50
C MET A 184 -34.47 -34.06 -33.32
N ILE A 185 -33.32 -34.44 -32.75
CA ILE A 185 -32.28 -35.23 -33.46
C ILE A 185 -32.84 -36.59 -33.89
N GLY A 186 -33.64 -37.24 -33.03
CA GLY A 186 -34.31 -38.51 -33.36
C GLY A 186 -35.23 -38.38 -34.58
N SER A 187 -35.96 -37.27 -34.68
CA SER A 187 -36.93 -36.99 -35.75
C SER A 187 -36.31 -36.68 -37.12
N LEU A 188 -34.99 -36.49 -37.23
CA LEU A 188 -34.31 -36.14 -38.49
C LEU A 188 -34.27 -37.31 -39.48
N SER A 189 -35.31 -37.53 -40.28
CA SER A 189 -35.42 -38.68 -41.19
C SER A 189 -34.32 -38.77 -42.27
N THR A 190 -33.63 -37.67 -42.57
CA THR A 190 -32.60 -37.57 -43.62
C THR A 190 -31.18 -37.90 -43.14
N VAL A 191 -30.98 -38.20 -41.86
CA VAL A 191 -29.67 -38.45 -41.25
C VAL A 191 -29.50 -39.94 -40.94
N ASP A 192 -28.32 -40.48 -41.25
CA ASP A 192 -27.95 -41.86 -40.96
C ASP A 192 -28.07 -42.18 -39.44
N PRO A 193 -28.60 -43.36 -39.05
CA PRO A 193 -28.76 -43.74 -37.65
C PRO A 193 -27.47 -43.68 -36.81
N THR A 194 -26.31 -44.05 -37.37
CA THR A 194 -25.03 -43.99 -36.66
C THR A 194 -24.61 -42.56 -36.39
N MET A 195 -24.86 -41.64 -37.34
CA MET A 195 -24.60 -40.22 -37.14
C MET A 195 -25.53 -39.61 -36.09
N LYS A 196 -26.82 -39.99 -36.08
CA LYS A 196 -27.76 -39.56 -35.03
C LYS A 196 -27.29 -39.99 -33.64
N MET A 197 -26.89 -41.25 -33.48
CA MET A 197 -26.38 -41.77 -32.21
C MET A 197 -25.13 -41.00 -31.76
N LYS A 198 -24.22 -40.69 -32.70
CA LYS A 198 -23.04 -39.87 -32.41
C LYS A 198 -23.44 -38.46 -31.95
N TRP A 199 -24.31 -37.76 -32.68
CA TRP A 199 -24.77 -36.42 -32.29
C TRP A 199 -25.51 -36.40 -30.97
N GLN A 200 -26.34 -37.40 -30.71
CA GLN A 200 -27.04 -37.59 -29.44
C GLN A 200 -26.04 -37.75 -28.29
N SER A 201 -25.01 -38.59 -28.47
CA SER A 201 -23.94 -38.77 -27.48
C SER A 201 -23.13 -37.49 -27.26
N ASP A 202 -22.67 -36.86 -28.34
CA ASP A 202 -21.86 -35.62 -28.29
C ASP A 202 -22.65 -34.48 -27.61
N PHE A 203 -23.95 -34.38 -27.89
CA PHE A 203 -24.84 -33.40 -27.27
C PHE A 203 -25.08 -33.67 -25.79
N GLN A 204 -25.38 -34.92 -25.45
CA GLN A 204 -25.62 -35.32 -24.07
C GLN A 204 -24.39 -35.06 -23.19
N HIS A 205 -23.20 -35.42 -23.69
CA HIS A 205 -21.92 -35.11 -23.07
C HIS A 205 -21.70 -33.60 -22.98
N GLY A 206 -21.86 -32.88 -24.08
CA GLY A 206 -21.61 -31.44 -24.15
C GLY A 206 -22.45 -30.61 -23.18
N LEU A 207 -23.75 -30.93 -23.04
CA LEU A 207 -24.60 -30.28 -22.05
C LEU A 207 -24.23 -30.65 -20.62
N ALA A 208 -23.92 -31.92 -20.38
CA ALA A 208 -23.55 -32.40 -19.06
C ALA A 208 -22.29 -31.70 -18.54
N LEU A 209 -21.29 -31.54 -19.42
CA LEU A 209 -20.06 -30.84 -19.11
C LEU A 209 -20.32 -29.38 -18.75
N THR A 210 -21.12 -28.68 -19.56
CA THR A 210 -21.50 -27.28 -19.31
C THR A 210 -22.27 -27.12 -18.00
N GLN A 211 -23.24 -27.99 -17.71
CA GLN A 211 -24.03 -27.94 -16.48
C GLN A 211 -23.10 -28.06 -15.25
N VAL A 212 -22.31 -29.13 -15.21
CA VAL A 212 -21.47 -29.46 -14.04
C VAL A 212 -20.38 -28.40 -13.82
N GLN A 213 -19.70 -27.95 -14.89
CA GLN A 213 -18.68 -26.89 -14.77
C GLN A 213 -19.29 -25.55 -14.32
N THR A 214 -20.49 -25.21 -14.80
CA THR A 214 -21.16 -23.97 -14.41
C THR A 214 -21.60 -24.02 -12.94
N MET A 215 -22.14 -25.16 -12.47
CA MET A 215 -22.48 -25.34 -11.05
C MET A 215 -21.23 -25.24 -10.16
N ALA A 216 -20.13 -25.90 -10.56
CA ALA A 216 -18.85 -25.83 -9.87
C ALA A 216 -18.27 -24.40 -9.80
N ALA A 217 -18.49 -23.58 -10.82
CA ALA A 217 -18.01 -22.20 -10.86
C ALA A 217 -18.90 -21.19 -10.11
N THR A 218 -20.22 -21.30 -10.26
CA THR A 218 -21.18 -20.30 -9.76
C THR A 218 -21.58 -20.51 -8.30
N ASN A 219 -21.66 -21.77 -7.86
CA ASN A 219 -21.97 -22.11 -6.47
C ASN A 219 -21.08 -23.27 -5.99
N PRO A 220 -19.77 -23.02 -5.86
CA PRO A 220 -18.79 -24.07 -5.57
C PRO A 220 -19.06 -24.78 -4.24
N ASN A 221 -19.57 -24.07 -3.23
CA ASN A 221 -19.93 -24.67 -1.93
C ASN A 221 -21.09 -25.67 -2.06
N ALA A 222 -22.20 -25.29 -2.69
CA ALA A 222 -23.34 -26.18 -2.87
C ALA A 222 -23.00 -27.36 -3.79
N PHE A 223 -22.17 -27.12 -4.81
CA PHE A 223 -21.67 -28.17 -5.70
C PHE A 223 -20.85 -29.21 -4.93
N LEU A 224 -19.84 -28.79 -4.16
CA LEU A 224 -19.00 -29.72 -3.40
C LEU A 224 -19.83 -30.51 -2.36
N SER A 225 -20.75 -29.86 -1.66
CA SER A 225 -21.68 -30.53 -0.73
C SER A 225 -22.60 -31.56 -1.39
N SER A 226 -22.86 -31.43 -2.70
CA SER A 226 -23.66 -32.42 -3.44
C SER A 226 -22.83 -33.65 -3.82
N VAL A 227 -21.52 -33.48 -4.05
CA VAL A 227 -20.59 -34.56 -4.44
C VAL A 227 -20.23 -35.42 -3.21
N ASP A 228 -20.11 -34.83 -2.03
CA ASP A 228 -19.93 -35.56 -0.78
C ASP A 228 -20.67 -34.83 0.35
N ALA A 229 -21.51 -35.53 1.11
CA ALA A 229 -22.20 -34.95 2.28
C ALA A 229 -21.23 -34.55 3.41
N GLN A 230 -19.96 -34.98 3.33
CA GLN A 230 -18.87 -34.64 4.24
C GLN A 230 -17.78 -33.77 3.59
N GLY A 231 -17.79 -33.63 2.26
CA GLY A 231 -16.75 -32.95 1.49
C GLY A 231 -17.22 -31.61 0.92
N GLY A 232 -16.36 -30.60 0.96
CA GLY A 232 -16.71 -29.21 0.61
C GLY A 232 -16.96 -28.29 1.81
N HIS A 233 -16.94 -28.82 3.03
CA HIS A 233 -16.83 -28.00 4.22
C HIS A 233 -15.36 -27.67 4.49
N THR A 234 -15.08 -26.43 4.87
CA THR A 234 -13.85 -26.07 5.59
C THR A 234 -13.76 -26.95 6.84
N THR A 235 -13.02 -28.05 6.77
CA THR A 235 -12.87 -28.96 7.89
C THR A 235 -11.77 -28.44 8.83
N ILE A 236 -12.04 -28.56 10.13
CA ILE A 236 -11.18 -28.13 11.24
C ILE A 236 -10.04 -29.13 11.49
N HIS A 237 -10.10 -30.31 10.87
CA HIS A 237 -9.07 -31.33 10.98
C HIS A 237 -8.71 -31.85 9.58
N GLY A 238 -7.78 -31.15 8.93
CA GLY A 238 -6.85 -31.81 8.02
C GLY A 238 -5.94 -32.73 8.83
N THR A 239 -6.47 -33.78 9.46
CA THR A 239 -5.62 -34.95 9.67
C THR A 239 -5.35 -35.45 8.26
N VAL A 240 -4.18 -35.11 7.73
CA VAL A 240 -3.58 -35.88 6.66
C VAL A 240 -3.30 -37.28 7.24
N ARG A 241 -4.34 -38.11 7.39
CA ARG A 241 -4.21 -39.57 7.42
C ARG A 241 -4.05 -40.02 5.97
N GLY A 242 -2.91 -39.61 5.47
CA GLY A 242 -2.37 -39.80 4.15
C GLY A 242 -0.92 -39.38 4.23
N ALA A 243 -0.23 -39.83 5.27
CA ALA A 243 1.21 -39.93 5.22
C ALA A 243 1.52 -40.79 3.99
N VAL A 244 1.81 -40.14 2.86
CA VAL A 244 2.83 -40.66 1.98
C VAL A 244 4.09 -40.63 2.85
N PRO A 245 4.65 -41.78 3.25
CA PRO A 245 5.95 -41.79 3.89
C PRO A 245 6.93 -41.24 2.84
N GLY A 246 7.34 -39.97 2.96
CA GLY A 246 8.28 -39.37 2.02
C GLY A 246 8.01 -37.94 1.54
N GLY A 247 7.03 -37.20 2.07
CA GLY A 247 6.94 -35.76 1.81
C GLY A 247 8.20 -35.05 2.31
N ALA A 248 9.09 -34.66 1.40
CA ALA A 248 10.32 -33.95 1.75
C ALA A 248 9.97 -32.64 2.48
N PRO A 249 10.63 -32.31 3.61
CA PRO A 249 10.39 -31.06 4.31
C PRO A 249 10.61 -29.89 3.36
N THR A 250 9.76 -28.87 3.45
CA THR A 250 9.96 -27.60 2.74
C THR A 250 11.34 -27.05 3.09
N LEU A 251 12.23 -27.01 2.10
CA LEU A 251 13.59 -26.53 2.28
C LEU A 251 13.56 -25.01 2.53
N PRO A 252 14.40 -24.50 3.44
CA PRO A 252 14.57 -23.07 3.66
C PRO A 252 14.95 -22.37 2.36
N GLN A 253 14.38 -21.19 2.11
CA GLN A 253 14.88 -20.29 1.08
C GLN A 253 16.37 -19.99 1.34
N ASP A 254 17.20 -20.03 0.30
CA ASP A 254 18.60 -19.67 0.37
C ASP A 254 18.77 -18.16 0.18
N PHE A 255 19.30 -17.49 1.20
CA PHE A 255 19.58 -16.05 1.21
C PHE A 255 21.02 -15.72 0.77
N GLY A 256 21.79 -16.70 0.29
CA GLY A 256 23.18 -16.52 -0.13
C GLY A 256 24.10 -16.12 1.02
N ALA A 257 23.81 -16.65 2.21
CA ALA A 257 24.48 -16.32 3.47
C ALA A 257 25.88 -16.95 3.57
N ASP A 258 26.84 -16.19 4.10
CA ASP A 258 28.26 -16.59 4.10
C ASP A 258 28.54 -17.68 5.15
N THR A 259 27.94 -17.58 6.34
CA THR A 259 28.24 -18.44 7.50
C THR A 259 27.09 -19.39 7.85
N VAL A 260 25.84 -18.94 7.78
CA VAL A 260 24.66 -19.77 8.02
C VAL A 260 24.20 -20.33 6.68
N LYS A 261 24.33 -21.65 6.46
CA LYS A 261 23.84 -22.29 5.23
C LYS A 261 22.38 -22.78 5.41
N PRO A 262 21.58 -22.85 4.32
CA PRO A 262 20.25 -23.44 4.39
C PRO A 262 20.33 -24.89 4.90
N TYR A 263 19.40 -25.27 5.76
CA TYR A 263 19.34 -26.64 6.28
C TYR A 263 18.91 -27.63 5.19
N SER A 264 19.61 -28.77 5.14
CA SER A 264 19.18 -29.90 4.32
C SER A 264 17.93 -30.55 4.92
N ALA A 265 17.16 -31.24 4.08
CA ALA A 265 15.98 -31.98 4.51
C ALA A 265 16.27 -32.95 5.68
N ALA A 266 17.42 -33.64 5.63
CA ALA A 266 17.87 -34.55 6.69
C ALA A 266 18.15 -33.82 8.01
N ARG A 267 18.73 -32.61 7.96
CA ARG A 267 18.99 -31.80 9.15
C ARG A 267 17.68 -31.32 9.78
N ILE A 268 16.72 -30.90 8.96
CA ILE A 268 15.38 -30.46 9.40
C ILE A 268 14.66 -31.60 10.14
N GLN A 269 14.64 -32.80 9.54
CA GLN A 269 14.01 -33.98 10.16
C GLN A 269 14.70 -34.40 11.46
N SER A 270 16.04 -34.31 11.50
CA SER A 270 16.81 -34.62 12.72
C SER A 270 16.44 -33.69 13.88
N ILE A 271 16.40 -32.37 13.63
CA ILE A 271 16.05 -31.40 14.66
C ILE A 271 14.57 -31.54 15.07
N ALA A 272 13.69 -31.78 14.10
CA ALA A 272 12.29 -32.04 14.38
C ALA A 272 12.09 -33.25 15.29
N SER A 273 12.76 -34.36 14.97
CA SER A 273 12.77 -35.58 15.78
C SER A 273 13.30 -35.34 17.20
N MET A 274 14.39 -34.59 17.37
CA MET A 274 14.93 -34.25 18.70
C MET A 274 13.96 -33.42 19.53
N THR A 275 13.15 -32.57 18.88
CA THR A 275 12.17 -31.73 19.56
C THR A 275 10.94 -32.54 19.99
N SER A 276 10.43 -33.41 19.12
CA SER A 276 9.25 -34.24 19.39
C SER A 276 9.53 -35.45 20.30
N THR A 277 10.77 -35.95 20.31
CA THR A 277 11.15 -37.11 21.15
C THR A 277 11.35 -36.66 22.60
N PRO A 278 10.80 -37.37 23.60
CA PRO A 278 11.01 -37.06 25.00
C PRO A 278 12.49 -36.96 25.36
N SER A 279 12.86 -35.94 26.14
CA SER A 279 14.22 -35.74 26.64
C SER A 279 14.24 -35.52 28.14
N ALA A 280 15.41 -35.72 28.78
CA ALA A 280 15.59 -35.46 30.21
C ALA A 280 15.40 -33.98 30.61
N TYR A 281 15.31 -33.07 29.63
CA TYR A 281 15.18 -31.63 29.85
C TYR A 281 13.75 -31.11 29.62
N ASP A 282 12.80 -31.97 29.24
CA ASP A 282 11.45 -31.55 28.84
C ASP A 282 10.72 -30.80 29.96
N ASP A 283 10.87 -31.23 31.21
CA ASP A 283 10.25 -30.54 32.35
C ASP A 283 10.89 -29.17 32.59
N MET A 284 12.19 -29.03 32.31
CA MET A 284 12.90 -27.74 32.41
C MET A 284 12.42 -26.76 31.33
N PHE A 285 12.25 -27.25 30.10
CA PHE A 285 11.69 -26.48 28.98
C PHE A 285 10.25 -26.06 29.25
N LYS A 286 9.40 -26.97 29.73
CA LYS A 286 8.01 -26.67 30.10
C LYS A 286 7.93 -25.66 31.23
N ALA A 287 8.73 -25.83 32.29
CA ALA A 287 8.73 -24.92 33.43
C ALA A 287 9.19 -23.50 33.03
N ALA A 288 10.26 -23.39 32.26
CA ALA A 288 10.75 -22.11 31.77
C ALA A 288 9.77 -21.45 30.80
N ALA A 289 9.20 -22.22 29.87
CA ALA A 289 8.22 -21.71 28.92
C ALA A 289 6.93 -21.22 29.61
N ALA A 290 6.42 -21.98 30.59
CA ALA A 290 5.27 -21.56 31.39
C ALA A 290 5.55 -20.27 32.18
N LYS A 291 6.76 -20.14 32.75
CA LYS A 291 7.17 -18.96 33.51
C LYS A 291 7.25 -17.68 32.68
N TYR A 292 7.58 -17.79 31.39
CA TYR A 292 7.79 -16.63 30.51
C TYR A 292 6.77 -16.51 29.37
N GLY A 293 5.72 -17.33 29.34
CA GLY A 293 4.64 -17.27 28.34
C GLY A 293 5.07 -17.69 26.93
N LEU A 294 5.93 -18.71 26.83
CA LEU A 294 6.47 -19.22 25.56
C LEU A 294 5.88 -20.59 25.21
N ASP A 295 6.02 -20.98 23.94
CA ASP A 295 5.82 -22.37 23.53
C ASP A 295 7.04 -23.23 23.93
N TRP A 296 6.80 -24.30 24.70
CA TRP A 296 7.89 -25.12 25.22
C TRP A 296 8.57 -25.96 24.13
N GLN A 297 7.88 -26.27 23.02
CA GLN A 297 8.46 -26.99 21.89
C GLN A 297 9.34 -26.08 21.03
N ASP A 298 8.97 -24.80 20.83
CA ASP A 298 9.83 -23.80 20.18
C ASP A 298 11.11 -23.57 21.00
N LEU A 299 10.97 -23.46 22.33
CA LEU A 299 12.13 -23.31 23.21
C LEU A 299 13.05 -24.54 23.17
N LYS A 300 12.47 -25.75 23.15
CA LYS A 300 13.23 -27.01 22.99
C LYS A 300 13.87 -27.13 21.61
N MET A 301 13.17 -26.71 20.55
CA MET A 301 13.71 -26.67 19.19
C MET A 301 14.97 -25.83 19.14
N ARG A 302 14.99 -24.65 19.78
CA ARG A 302 16.19 -23.82 19.85
C ARG A 302 17.32 -24.57 20.55
N GLY A 303 17.07 -25.24 21.68
CA GLY A 303 18.07 -26.11 22.30
C GLY A 303 18.61 -27.20 21.35
N ALA A 304 17.73 -27.79 20.52
CA ALA A 304 18.12 -28.78 19.52
C ALA A 304 18.91 -28.18 18.33
N VAL A 305 18.55 -26.98 17.88
CA VAL A 305 19.27 -26.22 16.83
C VAL A 305 20.66 -25.82 17.31
N GLU A 306 20.74 -25.29 18.53
CA GLU A 306 21.94 -24.71 19.11
C GLU A 306 22.96 -25.78 19.52
N SER A 307 22.52 -26.85 20.19
CA SER A 307 23.44 -27.82 20.78
C SER A 307 23.12 -29.28 20.48
N GLY A 308 22.03 -29.57 19.76
CA GLY A 308 21.49 -30.93 19.70
C GLY A 308 21.05 -31.44 21.08
N LEU A 309 20.60 -30.54 21.95
CA LEU A 309 20.26 -30.80 23.35
C LEU A 309 21.45 -31.27 24.23
N ASN A 310 22.69 -30.97 23.83
CA ASN A 310 23.87 -31.32 24.62
C ASN A 310 24.22 -30.19 25.62
N PRO A 311 24.12 -30.43 26.94
CA PRO A 311 24.38 -29.40 27.95
C PRO A 311 25.86 -29.04 28.09
N ASN A 312 26.76 -29.84 27.51
CA ASN A 312 28.19 -29.60 27.49
C ASN A 312 28.68 -29.14 26.10
N ALA A 313 27.75 -28.76 25.20
CA ALA A 313 28.12 -28.29 23.87
C ALA A 313 28.97 -27.01 23.98
N VAL A 314 30.08 -27.00 23.25
CA VAL A 314 30.98 -25.85 23.17
C VAL A 314 31.05 -25.44 21.70
N GLY A 315 30.55 -24.24 21.42
CA GLY A 315 30.56 -23.64 20.10
C GLY A 315 31.95 -23.17 19.66
N PRO A 316 32.09 -22.76 18.39
CA PRO A 316 33.33 -22.20 17.86
C PRO A 316 33.71 -20.92 18.62
N GLN A 317 35.02 -20.67 18.76
CA GLN A 317 35.52 -19.41 19.28
C GLN A 317 35.25 -18.31 18.26
N THR A 318 34.50 -17.28 18.66
CA THR A 318 34.24 -16.07 17.85
C THR A 318 34.97 -14.86 18.46
N PRO A 319 35.08 -13.73 17.73
CA PRO A 319 35.61 -12.48 18.29
C PRO A 319 34.84 -11.99 19.53
N ASN A 320 33.56 -12.34 19.67
CA ASN A 320 32.68 -11.91 20.76
C ASN A 320 32.65 -12.89 21.94
N GLY A 321 33.28 -14.07 21.80
CA GLY A 321 33.36 -15.09 22.83
C GLY A 321 33.06 -16.49 22.30
N GLN A 322 32.92 -17.43 23.24
CA GLN A 322 32.56 -18.82 22.95
C GLN A 322 31.18 -19.12 23.53
N SER A 323 30.29 -19.66 22.71
CA SER A 323 28.98 -20.16 23.15
C SER A 323 29.12 -21.51 23.85
N VAL A 324 28.43 -21.69 24.97
CA VAL A 324 28.48 -22.91 25.78
C VAL A 324 27.06 -23.30 26.23
N GLY A 325 26.82 -24.61 26.35
CA GLY A 325 25.61 -25.12 26.97
C GLY A 325 24.49 -25.47 26.01
N ILE A 326 23.38 -25.95 26.58
CA ILE A 326 22.24 -26.45 25.80
C ILE A 326 21.59 -25.37 24.93
N MET A 327 21.65 -24.09 25.35
CA MET A 327 21.14 -22.94 24.61
C MET A 327 22.24 -22.11 23.92
N GLN A 328 23.49 -22.60 23.88
CA GLN A 328 24.65 -21.93 23.28
C GLN A 328 24.82 -20.45 23.71
N ILE A 329 24.81 -20.21 25.01
CA ILE A 329 24.96 -18.87 25.58
C ILE A 329 26.44 -18.46 25.55
N GLU A 330 26.75 -17.29 25.03
CA GLU A 330 28.12 -16.75 25.06
C GLU A 330 28.62 -16.59 26.50
N ARG A 331 29.84 -17.04 26.79
CA ARG A 331 30.43 -16.95 28.14
C ARG A 331 30.37 -15.55 28.76
N GLY A 332 30.53 -14.50 27.95
CA GLY A 332 30.42 -13.12 28.41
C GLY A 332 28.99 -12.74 28.85
N ASN A 333 27.97 -13.27 28.19
CA ASN A 333 26.56 -13.06 28.55
C ASN A 333 26.19 -13.86 29.79
N ALA A 334 26.65 -15.11 29.88
CA ALA A 334 26.46 -15.94 31.07
C ALA A 334 27.10 -15.32 32.32
N ALA A 335 28.34 -14.81 32.20
CA ALA A 335 29.04 -14.13 33.30
C ALA A 335 28.31 -12.85 33.74
N ARG A 336 27.84 -12.03 32.78
CA ARG A 336 27.03 -10.83 33.08
C ARG A 336 25.69 -11.15 33.74
N ALA A 337 25.08 -12.26 33.35
CA ALA A 337 23.80 -12.71 33.90
C ALA A 337 23.93 -13.49 35.21
N GLY A 338 25.16 -13.83 35.64
CA GLY A 338 25.40 -14.60 36.86
C GLY A 338 24.90 -16.04 36.78
N ILE A 339 24.89 -16.63 35.58
CA ILE A 339 24.43 -18.02 35.35
C ILE A 339 25.59 -18.93 34.96
N ASP A 340 25.46 -20.21 35.27
CA ASP A 340 26.27 -21.28 34.70
C ASP A 340 25.64 -21.77 33.39
N PRO A 341 26.26 -21.51 32.22
CA PRO A 341 25.69 -21.91 30.94
C PRO A 341 25.71 -23.43 30.73
N THR A 342 26.52 -24.19 31.48
CA THR A 342 26.55 -25.66 31.43
C THR A 342 25.48 -26.32 32.30
N ASN A 343 24.84 -25.55 33.19
CA ASN A 343 23.67 -25.99 33.93
C ASN A 343 22.42 -25.89 33.04
N PRO A 344 21.77 -27.01 32.65
CA PRO A 344 20.65 -26.99 31.71
C PRO A 344 19.48 -26.13 32.19
N GLN A 345 19.15 -26.18 33.48
CA GLN A 345 18.03 -25.43 34.04
C GLN A 345 18.28 -23.92 33.97
N GLN A 346 19.49 -23.47 34.32
CA GLN A 346 19.85 -22.04 34.27
C GLN A 346 19.98 -21.53 32.83
N SER A 347 20.56 -22.35 31.95
CA SER A 347 20.70 -22.05 30.52
C SER A 347 19.33 -21.90 29.84
N ILE A 348 18.40 -22.84 30.09
CA ILE A 348 17.04 -22.82 29.55
C ILE A 348 16.22 -21.65 30.12
N ASP A 349 16.24 -21.43 31.44
CA ASP A 349 15.48 -20.32 32.07
C ASP A 349 15.96 -18.96 31.57
N TRP A 350 17.27 -18.77 31.41
CA TRP A 350 17.81 -17.53 30.88
C TRP A 350 17.46 -17.30 29.42
N ALA A 351 17.61 -18.33 28.57
CA ALA A 351 17.25 -18.22 27.16
C ALA A 351 15.75 -17.96 26.98
N ALA A 352 14.89 -18.58 27.79
CA ALA A 352 13.46 -18.32 27.83
C ALA A 352 13.16 -16.86 28.22
N LYS A 353 13.84 -16.32 29.23
CA LYS A 353 13.70 -14.91 29.62
C LYS A 353 14.07 -13.95 28.48
N GLN A 354 15.19 -14.21 27.79
CA GLN A 354 15.60 -13.39 26.64
C GLN A 354 14.60 -13.47 25.50
N LEU A 355 14.17 -14.70 25.16
CA LEU A 355 13.22 -14.94 24.08
C LEU A 355 11.88 -14.24 24.32
N ALA A 356 11.38 -14.24 25.55
CA ALA A 356 10.17 -13.51 25.92
C ALA A 356 10.33 -11.99 25.77
N GLY A 357 11.50 -11.44 26.09
CA GLY A 357 11.85 -10.04 25.82
C GLY A 357 11.83 -9.72 24.33
N TYR A 358 12.43 -10.58 23.51
CA TYR A 358 12.43 -10.42 22.05
C TYR A 358 11.03 -10.55 21.46
N GLN A 359 10.19 -11.47 21.95
CA GLN A 359 8.81 -11.64 21.50
C GLN A 359 7.95 -10.41 21.79
N GLN A 360 8.16 -9.76 22.94
CA GLN A 360 7.51 -8.50 23.27
C GLN A 360 7.98 -7.36 22.36
N ALA A 361 9.29 -7.22 22.16
CA ALA A 361 9.86 -6.19 21.28
C ALA A 361 9.46 -6.35 19.80
N ALA A 362 9.30 -7.59 19.34
CA ALA A 362 8.93 -7.93 17.97
C ALA A 362 7.41 -7.88 17.68
N GLY A 363 6.58 -7.54 18.67
CA GLY A 363 5.11 -7.59 18.52
C GLY A 363 4.58 -8.98 18.16
N GLY A 364 5.30 -10.04 18.54
CA GLY A 364 4.96 -11.43 18.23
C GLY A 364 5.39 -11.94 16.84
N ASP A 365 6.10 -11.16 16.02
CA ASP A 365 6.64 -11.66 14.75
C ASP A 365 7.81 -12.63 14.98
N ALA A 366 7.56 -13.93 14.77
CA ALA A 366 8.54 -14.98 14.97
C ALA A 366 9.78 -14.86 14.07
N SER A 367 9.70 -14.22 12.90
CA SER A 367 10.88 -13.99 12.06
C SER A 367 11.80 -12.95 12.69
N THR A 368 11.23 -11.86 13.18
CA THR A 368 11.94 -10.80 13.91
C THR A 368 12.53 -11.34 15.22
N VAL A 369 11.81 -12.19 15.95
CA VAL A 369 12.33 -12.86 17.15
C VAL A 369 13.55 -13.72 16.83
N ASP A 370 13.51 -14.53 15.77
CA ASP A 370 14.65 -15.38 15.39
C ASP A 370 15.88 -14.58 14.97
N LYS A 371 15.68 -13.50 14.21
CA LYS A 371 16.76 -12.60 13.80
C LYS A 371 17.38 -11.91 15.01
N THR A 372 16.56 -11.50 15.97
CA THR A 372 17.01 -10.88 17.22
C THR A 372 17.77 -11.87 18.10
N TYR A 373 17.28 -13.11 18.19
CA TYR A 373 17.93 -14.16 18.98
C TYR A 373 19.34 -14.48 18.46
N TYR A 374 19.51 -14.56 17.13
CA TYR A 374 20.81 -14.86 16.51
C TYR A 374 21.73 -13.64 16.33
N GLY A 375 21.18 -12.50 15.93
CA GLY A 375 21.94 -11.29 15.55
C GLY A 375 21.95 -10.17 16.57
N GLY A 376 21.22 -10.31 17.69
CA GLY A 376 21.01 -9.25 18.68
C GLY A 376 19.96 -8.21 18.25
N GLU A 377 19.66 -7.28 19.16
CA GLU A 377 18.60 -6.27 19.03
C GLU A 377 18.89 -5.17 17.99
N ASN A 378 20.15 -5.01 17.58
CA ASN A 378 20.52 -4.00 16.60
C ASN A 378 20.19 -4.45 15.17
N THR A 379 19.01 -4.05 14.69
CA THR A 379 18.49 -4.41 13.36
C THR A 379 19.39 -3.95 12.21
N ALA A 380 20.23 -2.93 12.40
CA ALA A 380 21.21 -2.49 11.39
C ALA A 380 22.33 -3.51 11.14
N GLN A 381 22.53 -4.46 12.06
CA GLN A 381 23.50 -5.56 11.92
C GLN A 381 22.87 -6.80 11.28
N TRP A 382 21.58 -6.77 10.97
CA TRP A 382 20.90 -7.88 10.32
C TRP A 382 21.26 -7.94 8.84
N GLY A 383 21.40 -9.15 8.33
CA GLY A 383 21.83 -9.39 6.96
C GLY A 383 21.50 -10.81 6.52
N LYS A 384 22.24 -11.31 5.53
CA LYS A 384 21.97 -12.63 4.93
C LYS A 384 22.00 -13.76 5.97
N ASN A 385 22.94 -13.73 6.92
CA ASN A 385 23.06 -14.76 7.96
C ASN A 385 21.88 -14.77 8.95
N THR A 386 21.41 -13.61 9.42
CA THR A 386 20.25 -13.54 10.32
C THR A 386 18.96 -13.95 9.60
N ASN A 387 18.81 -13.56 8.33
CA ASN A 387 17.70 -14.00 7.48
C ASN A 387 17.72 -15.53 7.24
N GLN A 388 18.89 -16.10 6.95
CA GLN A 388 19.02 -17.55 6.76
C GLN A 388 18.75 -18.33 8.04
N TYR A 389 19.20 -17.83 9.19
CA TYR A 389 18.92 -18.44 10.49
C TYR A 389 17.40 -18.50 10.74
N ALA A 390 16.70 -17.38 10.58
CA ALA A 390 15.24 -17.34 10.72
C ALA A 390 14.51 -18.27 9.73
N ALA A 391 14.97 -18.35 8.47
CA ALA A 391 14.41 -19.26 7.47
C ALA A 391 14.63 -20.74 7.83
N ASN A 392 15.80 -21.07 8.39
CA ASN A 392 16.10 -22.42 8.87
C ASN A 392 15.18 -22.81 10.05
N LEU A 393 15.00 -21.93 11.04
CA LEU A 393 14.10 -22.19 12.18
C LEU A 393 12.64 -22.30 11.74
N ALA A 394 12.20 -21.50 10.78
CA ALA A 394 10.85 -21.61 10.21
C ALA A 394 10.60 -22.99 9.54
N ALA A 395 11.58 -23.50 8.79
CA ALA A 395 11.48 -24.83 8.18
C ALA A 395 11.47 -25.97 9.22
N VAL A 396 12.23 -25.82 10.30
CA VAL A 396 12.23 -26.78 11.42
C VAL A 396 10.91 -26.73 12.20
N ARG A 397 10.38 -25.53 12.49
CA ARG A 397 9.05 -25.38 13.11
C ARG A 397 7.95 -26.07 12.29
N ALA A 398 8.00 -25.92 10.97
CA ALA A 398 7.08 -26.60 10.05
C ALA A 398 7.23 -28.14 10.06
N ALA A 399 8.39 -28.67 10.44
CA ALA A 399 8.66 -30.11 10.51
C ALA A 399 8.37 -30.73 11.89
N ILE A 400 8.54 -29.99 12.99
CA ILE A 400 8.18 -30.42 14.36
C ILE A 400 6.68 -30.60 14.49
N ASN A 401 5.98 -29.63 13.93
CA ASN A 401 4.54 -29.63 13.87
C ASN A 401 4.16 -29.64 12.39
N PRO A 402 4.10 -30.82 11.74
CA PRO A 402 3.55 -30.91 10.39
C PRO A 402 2.08 -30.43 10.34
N GLY A 403 1.41 -30.34 11.51
CA GLY A 403 0.12 -29.68 11.74
C GLY A 403 0.18 -28.26 12.33
N ALA A 404 1.37 -27.66 12.52
CA ALA A 404 1.56 -26.23 12.82
C ALA A 404 2.51 -25.57 11.80
N GLN A 405 2.26 -25.84 10.52
CA GLN A 405 2.32 -24.73 9.58
C GLN A 405 1.46 -23.60 10.15
N ALA A 406 1.88 -22.35 9.98
CA ALA A 406 1.02 -21.16 10.13
C ALA A 406 -0.12 -21.14 9.08
N GLY A 407 -0.82 -22.27 8.96
CA GLY A 407 -1.62 -22.72 7.83
C GLY A 407 -2.31 -24.07 8.06
N ALA A 408 -2.01 -24.83 9.12
CA ALA A 408 -2.56 -26.18 9.34
C ALA A 408 -3.74 -26.26 10.33
N ASP A 409 -3.93 -25.27 11.20
CA ASP A 409 -5.22 -25.02 11.89
C ASP A 409 -6.10 -24.00 11.17
N VAL A 410 -5.53 -23.35 10.15
CA VAL A 410 -6.21 -22.38 9.32
C VAL A 410 -7.15 -23.19 8.42
N PRO A 411 -8.48 -23.03 8.51
CA PRO A 411 -9.43 -23.85 7.76
C PRO A 411 -9.04 -23.90 6.28
N GLN A 412 -8.89 -25.08 5.72
CA GLN A 412 -8.58 -25.22 4.29
C GLN A 412 -9.72 -25.99 3.64
N VAL A 413 -9.86 -25.81 2.32
CA VAL A 413 -10.69 -26.70 1.55
C VAL A 413 -9.93 -28.02 1.46
N GLN A 414 -10.40 -29.02 2.21
CA GLN A 414 -9.82 -30.35 2.15
C GLN A 414 -10.12 -30.95 0.76
N PRO A 415 -9.11 -31.30 -0.05
CA PRO A 415 -9.36 -31.87 -1.36
C PRO A 415 -10.05 -33.23 -1.22
N LEU A 416 -11.11 -33.45 -1.99
CA LEU A 416 -11.74 -34.77 -2.13
C LEU A 416 -10.74 -35.74 -2.75
N THR A 417 -10.62 -36.94 -2.16
CA THR A 417 -9.81 -38.00 -2.74
C THR A 417 -10.48 -38.54 -4.00
N ASP A 418 -9.68 -39.06 -4.94
CA ASP A 418 -10.20 -39.64 -6.18
C ASP A 418 -11.20 -40.78 -5.91
N SER A 419 -11.01 -41.53 -4.81
CA SER A 419 -11.95 -42.56 -4.37
C SER A 419 -13.29 -42.00 -3.88
N GLN A 420 -13.29 -40.83 -3.24
CA GLN A 420 -14.54 -40.15 -2.82
C GLN A 420 -15.27 -39.59 -4.04
N ILE A 421 -14.54 -39.01 -4.99
CA ILE A 421 -15.12 -38.51 -6.25
C ILE A 421 -15.72 -39.67 -7.05
N ASP A 422 -15.03 -40.81 -7.13
CA ASP A 422 -15.53 -41.98 -7.86
C ASP A 422 -16.76 -42.62 -7.19
N ALA A 423 -16.78 -42.66 -5.85
CA ALA A 423 -17.93 -43.15 -5.09
C ALA A 423 -19.14 -42.20 -5.11
N SER A 424 -18.93 -40.93 -5.48
CA SER A 424 -19.98 -39.90 -5.43
C SER A 424 -21.07 -40.08 -6.49
N LYS A 425 -22.32 -39.87 -6.07
CA LYS A 425 -23.51 -39.85 -6.92
C LYS A 425 -24.38 -38.63 -6.61
N PRO A 426 -23.86 -37.41 -6.83
CA PRO A 426 -24.64 -36.19 -6.65
C PRO A 426 -25.93 -36.24 -7.46
N SER A 427 -26.98 -35.63 -6.91
CA SER A 427 -28.25 -35.42 -7.64
C SER A 427 -28.10 -34.27 -8.63
N ILE A 428 -27.18 -34.41 -9.59
CA ILE A 428 -26.94 -33.49 -10.70
C ILE A 428 -27.16 -34.27 -11.99
N SER A 429 -28.09 -33.83 -12.83
CA SER A 429 -28.54 -34.58 -14.02
C SER A 429 -27.39 -34.89 -14.99
N GLY A 430 -26.47 -33.94 -15.21
CA GLY A 430 -25.31 -34.12 -16.08
C GLY A 430 -24.21 -35.04 -15.52
N TRP A 431 -24.17 -35.32 -14.20
CA TRP A 431 -23.04 -36.00 -13.57
C TRP A 431 -22.77 -37.40 -14.14
N ALA A 432 -23.83 -38.15 -14.44
CA ALA A 432 -23.73 -39.52 -14.94
C ALA A 432 -23.13 -39.61 -16.36
N HIS A 433 -23.09 -38.49 -17.09
CA HIS A 433 -22.66 -38.43 -18.50
C HIS A 433 -21.22 -37.96 -18.69
N LEU A 434 -20.51 -37.65 -17.59
CA LEU A 434 -19.12 -37.20 -17.63
C LEU A 434 -18.11 -38.34 -17.53
N SER A 435 -16.97 -38.16 -18.19
CA SER A 435 -15.79 -38.98 -17.94
C SER A 435 -15.21 -38.72 -16.54
N TRP A 436 -14.42 -39.67 -16.04
CA TRP A 436 -13.77 -39.54 -14.73
C TRP A 436 -12.90 -38.27 -14.64
N GLY A 437 -12.12 -37.96 -15.68
CA GLY A 437 -11.27 -36.77 -15.70
C GLY A 437 -12.07 -35.46 -15.63
N GLU A 438 -13.25 -35.41 -16.24
CA GLU A 438 -14.12 -34.22 -16.20
C GLU A 438 -14.77 -34.02 -14.84
N LYS A 439 -15.16 -35.12 -14.17
CA LYS A 439 -15.66 -35.09 -12.79
C LYS A 439 -14.60 -34.55 -11.84
N VAL A 440 -13.36 -35.05 -11.95
CA VAL A 440 -12.23 -34.56 -11.15
C VAL A 440 -11.98 -33.08 -11.41
N ASN A 441 -11.94 -32.65 -12.68
CA ASN A 441 -11.70 -31.24 -13.02
C ASN A 441 -12.75 -30.30 -12.43
N ALA A 442 -14.04 -30.65 -12.50
CA ALA A 442 -15.11 -29.84 -11.91
C ALA A 442 -14.98 -29.73 -10.39
N VAL A 443 -14.64 -30.84 -9.71
CA VAL A 443 -14.37 -30.85 -8.26
C VAL A 443 -13.17 -29.96 -7.92
N ARG A 444 -12.04 -30.10 -8.62
CA ARG A 444 -10.83 -29.29 -8.37
C ARG A 444 -11.07 -27.80 -8.63
N GLN A 445 -11.88 -27.46 -9.64
CA GLN A 445 -12.27 -26.08 -9.92
C GLN A 445 -13.08 -25.47 -8.76
N ALA A 446 -14.07 -26.20 -8.26
CA ALA A 446 -14.87 -25.75 -7.12
C ALA A 446 -14.02 -25.62 -5.86
N GLU A 447 -13.11 -26.57 -5.58
CA GLU A 447 -12.19 -26.51 -4.44
C GLU A 447 -11.31 -25.25 -4.48
N ALA A 448 -10.74 -24.93 -5.65
CA ALA A 448 -9.93 -23.73 -5.83
C ALA A 448 -10.74 -22.43 -5.62
N ALA A 449 -11.99 -22.39 -6.09
CA ALA A 449 -12.88 -21.25 -5.90
C ALA A 449 -13.21 -21.00 -4.42
N VAL A 450 -13.55 -22.05 -3.65
CA VAL A 450 -13.80 -21.93 -2.20
C VAL A 450 -12.52 -21.52 -1.46
N GLY A 451 -11.37 -22.10 -1.83
CA GLY A 451 -10.07 -21.75 -1.24
C GLY A 451 -9.71 -20.29 -1.45
N GLY A 452 -9.94 -19.76 -2.66
CA GLY A 452 -9.75 -18.35 -2.98
C GLY A 452 -10.67 -17.41 -2.19
N GLN A 453 -11.96 -17.75 -2.06
CA GLN A 453 -12.91 -16.98 -1.24
C GLN A 453 -12.47 -16.89 0.22
N LEU A 454 -12.08 -18.01 0.82
CA LEU A 454 -11.63 -18.07 2.20
C LEU A 454 -10.35 -17.26 2.45
N ALA A 455 -9.40 -17.28 1.50
CA ALA A 455 -8.20 -16.46 1.57
C ALA A 455 -8.51 -14.96 1.52
N ASN A 456 -9.46 -14.55 0.67
CA ASN A 456 -9.90 -13.16 0.57
C ASN A 456 -10.61 -12.69 1.85
N ASP A 457 -11.53 -13.49 2.40
CA ASP A 457 -12.22 -13.20 3.66
C ASP A 457 -11.22 -12.98 4.81
N ARG A 458 -10.16 -13.79 4.88
CA ARG A 458 -9.09 -13.63 5.88
C ARG A 458 -8.32 -12.35 5.71
N GLY A 459 -7.93 -12.02 4.47
CA GLY A 459 -7.19 -10.78 4.20
C GLY A 459 -7.96 -9.55 4.65
N GLN A 460 -9.27 -9.50 4.34
CA GLN A 460 -10.15 -8.42 4.79
C GLN A 460 -10.32 -8.39 6.31
N MET A 461 -10.44 -9.57 6.93
CA MET A 461 -10.58 -9.67 8.38
C MET A 461 -9.31 -9.25 9.12
N ASP A 462 -8.12 -9.61 8.64
CA ASP A 462 -6.85 -9.21 9.25
C ASP A 462 -6.67 -7.68 9.22
N LEU A 463 -7.05 -7.03 8.11
CA LEU A 463 -7.08 -5.56 8.02
C LEU A 463 -8.07 -4.98 9.03
N SER A 464 -9.30 -5.51 9.06
CA SER A 464 -10.34 -5.05 9.99
C SER A 464 -9.94 -5.19 11.46
N LEU A 465 -9.30 -6.30 11.83
CA LEU A 465 -8.78 -6.54 13.18
C LEU A 465 -7.67 -5.55 13.55
N ARG A 466 -6.77 -5.22 12.62
CA ARG A 466 -5.71 -4.22 12.83
C ARG A 466 -6.29 -2.83 13.02
N ASP A 467 -7.20 -2.41 12.15
CA ASP A 467 -7.82 -1.09 12.22
C ASP A 467 -8.68 -0.91 13.48
N ALA A 468 -9.43 -1.96 13.85
CA ALA A 468 -10.18 -2.00 15.10
C ALA A 468 -9.25 -1.88 16.31
N SER A 469 -8.17 -2.66 16.32
CA SER A 469 -7.19 -2.63 17.42
C SER A 469 -6.51 -1.26 17.53
N ALA A 470 -6.10 -0.66 16.41
CA ALA A 470 -5.49 0.66 16.39
C ALA A 470 -6.46 1.77 16.87
N SER A 471 -7.73 1.70 16.45
CA SER A 471 -8.76 2.66 16.89
C SER A 471 -9.00 2.58 18.39
N LEU A 472 -9.16 1.36 18.92
CA LEU A 472 -9.36 1.11 20.35
C LEU A 472 -8.15 1.55 21.18
N LEU A 473 -6.92 1.24 20.73
CA LEU A 473 -5.70 1.70 21.39
C LEU A 473 -5.48 3.22 21.30
N ALA A 474 -6.18 3.91 20.39
CA ALA A 474 -6.25 5.37 20.37
C ALA A 474 -7.36 5.92 21.29
N GLY A 475 -8.06 5.08 22.05
CA GLY A 475 -9.19 5.45 22.89
C GLY A 475 -10.47 5.76 22.10
N LYS A 476 -10.54 5.37 20.81
CA LYS A 476 -11.68 5.62 19.92
C LYS A 476 -12.51 4.34 19.73
N ASN A 477 -13.82 4.51 19.55
CA ASN A 477 -14.71 3.41 19.18
C ASN A 477 -14.49 3.00 17.71
N TYR A 478 -14.62 1.71 17.41
CA TYR A 478 -14.62 1.19 16.04
C TYR A 478 -16.03 0.72 15.65
N PRO A 479 -16.60 1.17 14.51
CA PRO A 479 -17.94 0.79 14.09
C PRO A 479 -18.11 -0.72 13.86
N GLY A 480 -19.27 -1.27 14.26
CA GLY A 480 -19.61 -2.67 13.96
C GLY A 480 -18.83 -3.71 14.76
N LEU A 481 -18.08 -3.29 15.79
CA LEU A 481 -17.26 -4.18 16.60
C LEU A 481 -18.07 -5.28 17.31
N ASP A 482 -19.33 -5.02 17.65
CA ASP A 482 -20.24 -6.00 18.25
C ASP A 482 -21.02 -6.83 17.22
N GLY A 483 -20.75 -6.62 15.92
CA GLY A 483 -21.37 -7.35 14.83
C GLY A 483 -20.82 -8.78 14.67
N GLN A 484 -21.54 -9.58 13.88
CA GLN A 484 -21.16 -10.97 13.57
C GLN A 484 -19.76 -11.12 12.98
N GLN A 485 -19.25 -10.09 12.28
CA GLN A 485 -17.91 -10.06 11.71
C GLN A 485 -16.83 -10.37 12.76
N PHE A 486 -16.87 -9.72 13.92
CA PHE A 486 -15.86 -9.88 14.98
C PHE A 486 -16.24 -10.94 16.01
N SER A 487 -17.30 -11.70 15.77
CA SER A 487 -17.71 -12.78 16.67
C SER A 487 -16.66 -13.88 16.73
N GLN A 488 -16.53 -14.52 17.90
CA GLN A 488 -15.69 -15.70 18.10
C GLN A 488 -16.01 -16.78 17.06
N ALA A 489 -17.29 -16.99 16.74
CA ALA A 489 -17.72 -17.97 15.74
C ALA A 489 -17.18 -17.67 14.34
N ASN A 490 -17.22 -16.41 13.89
CA ASN A 490 -16.71 -16.04 12.57
C ASN A 490 -15.16 -16.07 12.53
N LEU A 491 -14.50 -15.66 13.60
CA LEU A 491 -13.04 -15.78 13.70
C LEU A 491 -12.59 -17.25 13.73
N ALA A 492 -13.33 -18.12 14.42
CA ALA A 492 -13.09 -19.56 14.39
C ALA A 492 -13.34 -20.17 12.99
N ARG A 493 -14.38 -19.70 12.27
CA ARG A 493 -14.62 -20.07 10.87
C ARG A 493 -13.46 -19.69 9.95
N LEU A 494 -12.88 -18.51 10.16
CA LEU A 494 -11.83 -17.98 9.29
C LEU A 494 -10.45 -18.50 9.65
N TYR A 495 -10.08 -18.59 10.92
CA TYR A 495 -8.71 -18.90 11.34
C TYR A 495 -8.57 -20.23 12.06
N GLY A 496 -9.67 -20.93 12.31
CA GLY A 496 -9.70 -22.18 13.07
C GLY A 496 -10.02 -21.92 14.53
N PRO A 497 -10.38 -22.96 15.31
CA PRO A 497 -10.82 -22.80 16.68
C PRO A 497 -9.75 -22.18 17.58
N VAL A 498 -8.48 -22.56 17.43
CA VAL A 498 -7.38 -22.08 18.27
C VAL A 498 -6.98 -20.66 17.91
N GLU A 499 -6.61 -20.41 16.65
CA GLU A 499 -6.16 -19.08 16.22
C GLU A 499 -7.33 -18.08 16.17
N GLY A 500 -8.53 -18.52 15.85
CA GLY A 500 -9.76 -17.72 15.93
C GLY A 500 -10.07 -17.30 17.37
N GLN A 501 -9.94 -18.22 18.34
CA GLN A 501 -10.06 -17.91 19.77
C GLN A 501 -8.98 -16.91 20.18
N ARG A 502 -7.73 -17.12 19.80
CA ARG A 502 -6.62 -16.22 20.10
C ARG A 502 -6.86 -14.81 19.57
N LYS A 503 -7.33 -14.67 18.32
CA LYS A 503 -7.67 -13.37 17.73
C LYS A 503 -8.87 -12.72 18.43
N PHE A 504 -9.86 -13.51 18.83
CA PHE A 504 -11.00 -13.03 19.62
C PHE A 504 -10.58 -12.53 21.01
N ASP A 505 -9.70 -13.27 21.69
CA ASP A 505 -9.15 -12.91 23.00
C ASP A 505 -8.28 -11.65 22.90
N GLN A 506 -7.44 -11.56 21.87
CA GLN A 506 -6.67 -10.33 21.58
C GLN A 506 -7.59 -9.13 21.33
N LEU A 507 -8.64 -9.29 20.54
CA LEU A 507 -9.59 -8.21 20.29
C LEU A 507 -10.35 -7.82 21.56
N SER A 508 -10.79 -8.80 22.35
CA SER A 508 -11.49 -8.57 23.62
C SER A 508 -10.60 -7.87 24.64
N TYR A 509 -9.32 -8.23 24.68
CA TYR A 509 -8.29 -7.55 25.46
C TYR A 509 -8.13 -6.10 25.02
N VAL A 510 -7.97 -5.85 23.71
CA VAL A 510 -7.84 -4.49 23.17
C VAL A 510 -9.12 -3.67 23.37
N ARG A 511 -10.31 -4.29 23.39
CA ARG A 511 -11.57 -3.62 23.77
C ARG A 511 -11.56 -3.12 25.22
N GLN A 512 -11.15 -3.98 26.16
CA GLN A 512 -11.09 -3.60 27.57
C GLN A 512 -10.08 -2.47 27.79
N VAL A 513 -8.90 -2.58 27.18
CA VAL A 513 -7.87 -1.54 27.23
C VAL A 513 -8.34 -0.26 26.55
N GLY A 514 -8.98 -0.34 25.38
CA GLY A 514 -9.45 0.82 24.63
C GLY A 514 -10.58 1.57 25.33
N GLY A 515 -11.53 0.84 25.94
CA GLY A 515 -12.57 1.44 26.78
C GLY A 515 -11.98 2.15 28.01
N PHE A 516 -10.98 1.54 28.63
CA PHE A 516 -10.22 2.18 29.71
C PHE A 516 -9.46 3.43 29.23
N MET A 517 -8.78 3.37 28.08
CA MET A 517 -8.07 4.51 27.50
C MET A 517 -8.99 5.67 27.13
N GLY A 518 -10.17 5.39 26.54
CA GLY A 518 -11.15 6.42 26.20
C GLY A 518 -11.67 7.17 27.43
N GLN A 519 -11.86 6.46 28.54
CA GLN A 519 -12.20 7.07 29.82
C GLN A 519 -11.05 7.94 30.35
N MET A 520 -9.83 7.40 30.34
CA MET A 520 -8.65 8.03 30.90
C MET A 520 -8.18 9.25 30.11
N ALA A 521 -8.49 9.32 28.81
CA ALA A 521 -8.08 10.40 27.91
C ALA A 521 -8.54 11.79 28.38
N THR A 522 -9.70 11.89 29.01
CA THR A 522 -10.21 13.17 29.54
C THR A 522 -10.02 13.32 31.05
N MET A 523 -9.61 12.27 31.76
CA MET A 523 -9.40 12.31 33.21
C MET A 523 -8.11 13.04 33.60
N PRO A 524 -8.14 13.86 34.68
CA PRO A 524 -6.95 14.37 35.34
C PRO A 524 -5.96 13.24 35.70
N ALA A 525 -4.66 13.52 35.63
CA ALA A 525 -3.58 12.54 35.84
C ALA A 525 -3.68 11.83 37.20
N ALA A 526 -4.01 12.55 38.27
CA ALA A 526 -4.18 11.97 39.60
C ALA A 526 -5.35 10.97 39.66
N GLN A 527 -6.48 11.31 39.02
CA GLN A 527 -7.64 10.42 38.96
C GLN A 527 -7.37 9.21 38.08
N ALA A 528 -6.66 9.41 36.98
CA ALA A 528 -6.21 8.36 36.09
C ALA A 528 -5.31 7.36 36.82
N GLN A 529 -4.27 7.84 37.52
CA GLN A 529 -3.39 7.00 38.33
C GLN A 529 -4.14 6.26 39.44
N SER A 530 -5.12 6.90 40.10
CA SER A 530 -5.96 6.21 41.09
C SER A 530 -6.79 5.09 40.47
N THR A 531 -7.37 5.32 39.29
CA THR A 531 -8.15 4.31 38.57
C THR A 531 -7.26 3.14 38.14
N LEU A 532 -6.03 3.42 37.69
CA LEU A 532 -5.03 2.41 37.37
C LEU A 532 -4.59 1.63 38.61
N ALA A 533 -4.37 2.31 39.74
CA ALA A 533 -4.03 1.66 41.01
C ALA A 533 -5.14 0.72 41.51
N ASN A 534 -6.42 1.08 41.28
CA ASN A 534 -7.55 0.22 41.59
C ASN A 534 -7.64 -1.02 40.68
N LEU A 535 -7.06 -0.97 39.49
CA LEU A 535 -6.94 -2.12 38.57
C LEU A 535 -5.79 -3.05 38.92
N ALA A 536 -4.89 -2.66 39.85
CA ALA A 536 -3.77 -3.50 40.24
C ALA A 536 -4.26 -4.84 40.82
N PRO A 537 -3.76 -5.99 40.33
CA PRO A 537 -4.18 -7.28 40.82
C PRO A 537 -3.77 -7.46 42.28
N GLN A 538 -4.71 -7.87 43.13
CA GLN A 538 -4.42 -8.31 44.50
C GLN A 538 -4.09 -9.80 44.48
N GLY A 539 -3.21 -10.27 45.37
CA GLY A 539 -2.82 -11.68 45.42
C GLY A 539 -4.02 -12.60 45.66
N GLY A 540 -4.18 -13.65 44.85
CA GLY A 540 -5.30 -14.59 44.91
C GLY A 540 -5.57 -15.32 43.59
N PRO A 541 -6.64 -16.13 43.50
CA PRO A 541 -6.98 -16.92 42.31
C PRO A 541 -7.23 -16.11 41.04
N GLU A 542 -7.66 -14.85 41.17
CA GLU A 542 -7.92 -13.92 40.05
C GLU A 542 -6.67 -13.19 39.54
N PHE A 543 -5.51 -13.39 40.17
CA PHE A 543 -4.28 -12.66 39.82
C PHE A 543 -3.83 -12.93 38.38
N ALA A 544 -3.89 -14.19 37.94
CA ALA A 544 -3.48 -14.61 36.60
C ALA A 544 -4.33 -13.97 35.48
N ASP A 545 -5.59 -13.67 35.75
CA ASP A 545 -6.52 -13.08 34.77
C ASP A 545 -6.42 -11.55 34.74
N ARG A 546 -6.09 -10.92 35.88
CA ARG A 546 -6.04 -9.44 36.03
C ARG A 546 -4.66 -8.85 35.73
N GLU A 547 -3.57 -9.60 35.91
CA GLU A 547 -2.20 -9.12 35.69
C GLU A 547 -1.94 -8.64 34.25
N PRO A 548 -2.33 -9.36 33.18
CA PRO A 548 -2.13 -8.89 31.81
C PRO A 548 -2.90 -7.59 31.52
N VAL A 549 -4.12 -7.50 32.03
CA VAL A 549 -5.00 -6.31 31.85
C VAL A 549 -4.40 -5.09 32.54
N PHE A 550 -3.92 -5.24 33.78
CA PHE A 550 -3.24 -4.18 34.50
C PHE A 550 -1.95 -3.73 33.80
N LYS A 551 -1.14 -4.68 33.31
CA LYS A 551 0.11 -4.37 32.59
C LYS A 551 -0.17 -3.53 31.33
N ALA A 552 -1.13 -3.93 30.50
CA ALA A 552 -1.50 -3.12 29.34
C ALA A 552 -2.14 -1.79 29.69
N ALA A 553 -3.00 -1.73 30.72
CA ALA A 553 -3.57 -0.47 31.19
C ALA A 553 -2.48 0.51 31.64
N ASN A 554 -1.43 0.00 32.29
CA ASN A 554 -0.27 0.79 32.71
C ASN A 554 0.59 1.24 31.52
N GLU A 555 0.91 0.35 30.58
CA GLU A 555 1.63 0.71 29.35
C GLU A 555 0.85 1.70 28.48
N ALA A 556 -0.47 1.54 28.40
CA ALA A 556 -1.36 2.46 27.73
C ALA A 556 -1.39 3.84 28.40
N TYR A 557 -1.45 3.87 29.74
CA TYR A 557 -1.37 5.12 30.51
C TYR A 557 -0.02 5.81 30.28
N GLN A 558 1.10 5.08 30.29
CA GLN A 558 2.42 5.65 30.00
C GLN A 558 2.50 6.25 28.60
N ARG A 559 1.90 5.61 27.59
CA ARG A 559 1.80 6.17 26.24
C ARG A 559 0.94 7.43 26.22
N LEU A 560 -0.19 7.43 26.90
CA LEU A 560 -1.08 8.58 27.02
C LEU A 560 -0.38 9.78 27.67
N ASP A 561 0.33 9.52 28.77
CA ASP A 561 1.11 10.50 29.52
C ASP A 561 2.24 11.09 28.67
N ALA A 562 2.94 10.26 27.91
CA ALA A 562 3.96 10.70 26.96
C ALA A 562 3.39 11.60 25.86
N VAL A 563 2.19 11.29 25.33
CA VAL A 563 1.52 12.13 24.33
C VAL A 563 1.09 13.47 24.95
N ARG A 564 0.53 13.47 26.17
CA ARG A 564 0.16 14.68 26.91
C ARG A 564 1.38 15.58 27.16
N GLY A 565 2.50 14.99 27.57
CA GLY A 565 3.74 15.71 27.85
C GLY A 565 4.43 16.27 26.60
N LYS A 566 4.20 15.67 25.42
CA LYS A 566 4.84 16.11 24.17
C LYS A 566 4.24 17.39 23.60
N ASP A 567 2.92 17.46 23.53
CA ASP A 567 2.19 18.62 23.01
C ASP A 567 0.77 18.65 23.61
N PHE A 568 0.67 19.22 24.81
CA PHE A 568 -0.62 19.28 25.52
C PHE A 568 -1.66 20.13 24.77
N ALA A 569 -1.25 21.19 24.08
CA ALA A 569 -2.17 22.05 23.35
C ALA A 569 -2.85 21.29 22.20
N GLN A 570 -2.09 20.49 21.44
CA GLN A 570 -2.65 19.60 20.43
C GLN A 570 -3.51 18.50 21.05
N TYR A 571 -3.04 17.89 22.14
CA TYR A 571 -3.81 16.86 22.84
C TYR A 571 -5.17 17.39 23.33
N ALA A 572 -5.21 18.60 23.84
CA ALA A 572 -6.42 19.26 24.29
C ALA A 572 -7.39 19.57 23.14
N LEU A 573 -6.88 19.91 21.94
CA LEU A 573 -7.69 20.04 20.72
C LEU A 573 -8.37 18.72 20.36
N ASP A 574 -7.59 17.64 20.30
CA ASP A 574 -8.06 16.33 19.85
C ASP A 574 -9.11 15.73 20.80
N ASN A 575 -9.04 16.09 22.08
CA ASN A 575 -9.90 15.56 23.15
C ASN A 575 -10.89 16.59 23.72
N ASN A 576 -11.00 17.77 23.12
CA ASN A 576 -11.88 18.87 23.56
C ASN A 576 -11.74 19.22 25.06
N ILE A 577 -10.51 19.26 25.57
CA ILE A 577 -10.22 19.57 26.96
C ILE A 577 -10.38 21.06 27.20
N ALA A 578 -11.10 21.43 28.27
CA ALA A 578 -11.35 22.83 28.66
C ALA A 578 -11.89 23.73 27.53
N GLY A 579 -12.62 23.15 26.55
CA GLY A 579 -13.18 23.89 25.42
C GLY A 579 -12.13 24.37 24.42
N ALA A 580 -10.99 23.69 24.34
CA ALA A 580 -9.90 23.94 23.40
C ALA A 580 -10.39 24.18 21.95
N LYS A 581 -10.00 25.32 21.36
CA LYS A 581 -10.26 25.67 19.95
C LYS A 581 -8.97 26.07 19.22
N PRO A 582 -8.82 25.72 17.93
CA PRO A 582 -7.64 26.12 17.16
C PRO A 582 -7.42 27.62 17.24
N VAL A 583 -6.15 28.03 17.29
CA VAL A 583 -5.81 29.45 17.30
C VAL A 583 -6.12 30.07 15.94
N ASP A 584 -6.85 31.19 15.96
CA ASP A 584 -7.18 31.95 14.76
C ASP A 584 -6.11 32.99 14.44
N PHE A 585 -5.42 32.82 13.31
CA PHE A 585 -4.36 33.72 12.85
C PHE A 585 -4.82 34.76 11.83
N SER A 586 -6.11 34.80 11.48
CA SER A 586 -6.62 35.63 10.38
C SER A 586 -6.46 37.14 10.61
N THR A 587 -6.58 37.57 11.87
CA THR A 587 -6.42 38.97 12.28
C THR A 587 -5.73 39.05 13.64
N PRO A 588 -5.03 40.17 13.95
CA PRO A 588 -4.43 40.38 15.26
C PRO A 588 -5.42 40.23 16.44
N ASP A 589 -6.64 40.75 16.31
CA ASP A 589 -7.68 40.68 17.34
C ASP A 589 -8.21 39.25 17.57
N ALA A 590 -8.41 38.48 16.50
CA ALA A 590 -8.83 37.08 16.59
C ALA A 590 -7.73 36.21 17.22
N PHE A 591 -6.47 36.51 16.91
CA PHE A 591 -5.29 35.87 17.49
C PHE A 591 -5.16 36.17 18.98
N GLN A 592 -5.27 37.45 19.36
CA GLN A 592 -5.31 37.88 20.76
C GLN A 592 -6.39 37.12 21.56
N THR A 593 -7.61 37.08 21.03
CA THR A 593 -8.74 36.41 21.67
C THR A 593 -8.50 34.91 21.82
N SER A 594 -7.96 34.27 20.79
CA SER A 594 -7.59 32.85 20.80
C SER A 594 -6.54 32.53 21.86
N LEU A 595 -5.49 33.35 21.97
CA LEU A 595 -4.45 33.21 23.00
C LEU A 595 -5.02 33.35 24.41
N HIS A 596 -5.89 34.34 24.62
CA HIS A 596 -6.51 34.54 25.93
C HIS A 596 -7.32 33.32 26.37
N ASN A 597 -8.12 32.75 25.45
CA ASN A 597 -8.88 31.53 25.72
C ASN A 597 -7.98 30.31 26.00
N ARG A 598 -6.76 30.28 25.44
CA ARG A 598 -5.81 29.19 25.64
C ARG A 598 -5.14 29.16 27.00
N ILE A 599 -5.14 30.27 27.75
CA ILE A 599 -4.60 30.31 29.12
C ILE A 599 -5.32 29.30 30.01
N ALA A 600 -6.65 29.20 29.91
CA ALA A 600 -7.42 28.23 30.69
C ALA A 600 -7.04 26.77 30.34
N VAL A 601 -6.79 26.49 29.06
CA VAL A 601 -6.37 25.16 28.60
C VAL A 601 -4.97 24.83 29.09
N ALA A 602 -4.02 25.76 28.97
CA ALA A 602 -2.66 25.55 29.42
C ALA A 602 -2.60 25.37 30.95
N ASN A 603 -3.37 26.16 31.70
CA ASN A 603 -3.50 25.99 33.15
C ASN A 603 -4.08 24.60 33.52
N ALA A 604 -5.09 24.11 32.79
CA ALA A 604 -5.60 22.76 32.98
C ALA A 604 -4.51 21.71 32.69
N GLY A 605 -3.70 21.90 31.65
CA GLY A 605 -2.56 21.02 31.35
C GLY A 605 -1.54 20.92 32.47
N VAL A 606 -1.16 22.06 33.06
CA VAL A 606 -0.23 22.10 34.20
C VAL A 606 -0.86 21.49 35.44
N HIS A 607 -2.08 21.90 35.81
CA HIS A 607 -2.69 21.55 37.08
C HIS A 607 -3.31 20.15 37.10
N ASP A 608 -4.10 19.81 36.07
CA ASP A 608 -4.90 18.58 36.06
C ASP A 608 -4.13 17.42 35.43
N TYR A 609 -3.20 17.70 34.51
CA TYR A 609 -2.50 16.68 33.74
C TYR A 609 -1.00 16.61 34.04
N GLY A 610 -0.43 17.55 34.80
CA GLY A 610 1.01 17.56 35.13
C GLY A 610 1.92 17.73 33.90
N ALA A 611 1.38 18.21 32.78
CA ALA A 611 2.12 18.39 31.54
C ALA A 611 2.83 19.75 31.52
N GLN A 612 3.95 19.83 30.81
CA GLN A 612 4.52 21.12 30.40
C GLN A 612 3.61 21.70 29.30
N ALA A 613 2.63 22.50 29.72
CA ALA A 613 1.64 23.05 28.82
C ALA A 613 2.10 24.40 28.26
N HIS A 614 1.96 24.55 26.95
CA HIS A 614 2.20 25.79 26.23
C HIS A 614 0.87 26.34 25.68
N LEU A 615 0.83 27.63 25.34
CA LEU A 615 -0.38 28.22 24.75
C LEU A 615 -0.65 27.77 23.31
N LEU A 616 0.42 27.57 22.53
CA LEU A 616 0.35 27.13 21.13
C LEU A 616 0.79 25.67 21.00
N SER A 617 0.12 24.90 20.13
CA SER A 617 0.62 23.59 19.72
C SER A 617 1.84 23.72 18.80
N GLN A 618 2.61 22.64 18.63
CA GLN A 618 3.77 22.64 17.72
C GLN A 618 3.35 22.92 16.26
N GLY A 619 2.17 22.44 15.86
CA GLY A 619 1.60 22.71 14.54
C GLY A 619 1.17 24.17 14.38
N GLU A 620 0.61 24.76 15.43
CA GLU A 620 0.25 26.18 15.49
C GLU A 620 1.49 27.09 15.46
N VAL A 621 2.56 26.74 16.18
CA VAL A 621 3.85 27.46 16.17
C VAL A 621 4.45 27.48 14.76
N ALA A 622 4.42 26.34 14.05
CA ALA A 622 4.90 26.28 12.67
C ALA A 622 4.07 27.18 11.75
N SER A 623 2.75 27.13 11.85
CA SER A 623 1.82 27.93 11.05
C SER A 623 1.99 29.42 11.31
N LEU A 624 2.14 29.81 12.59
CA LEU A 624 2.38 31.19 13.00
C LEU A 624 3.73 31.71 12.46
N GLY A 625 4.80 30.90 12.58
CA GLY A 625 6.11 31.26 12.04
C GLY A 625 6.08 31.52 10.52
N ASP A 626 5.39 30.65 9.77
CA ASP A 626 5.23 30.80 8.32
C ASP A 626 4.38 32.03 7.96
N ALA A 627 3.32 32.31 8.72
CA ALA A 627 2.48 33.49 8.53
C ALA A 627 3.26 34.78 8.78
N LEU A 628 3.97 34.87 9.90
CA LEU A 628 4.75 36.04 10.29
C LEU A 628 5.89 36.34 9.30
N ASN A 629 6.53 35.31 8.74
CA ASN A 629 7.58 35.47 7.73
C ASN A 629 7.11 36.11 6.41
N ARG A 630 5.80 36.08 6.13
CA ARG A 630 5.18 36.70 4.95
C ARG A 630 4.66 38.11 5.23
N MET A 631 4.54 38.49 6.50
CA MET A 631 4.05 39.79 6.92
C MET A 631 5.13 40.84 6.86
N ASN A 632 4.74 42.08 6.62
CA ASN A 632 5.65 43.21 6.71
C ASN A 632 6.01 43.54 8.17
N PRO A 633 7.09 44.29 8.43
CA PRO A 633 7.54 44.59 9.79
C PRO A 633 6.48 45.24 10.69
N ALA A 634 5.64 46.13 10.14
CA ALA A 634 4.57 46.77 10.88
C ALA A 634 3.49 45.75 11.30
N GLN A 635 3.09 44.85 10.40
CA GLN A 635 2.16 43.76 10.69
C GLN A 635 2.73 42.78 11.72
N GLN A 636 4.01 42.39 11.58
CA GLN A 636 4.71 41.54 12.55
C GLN A 636 4.66 42.14 13.97
N LEU A 637 4.87 43.46 14.09
CA LEU A 637 4.79 44.17 15.37
C LEU A 637 3.36 44.19 15.94
N GLN A 638 2.32 44.29 15.11
CA GLN A 638 0.93 44.21 15.58
C GLN A 638 0.60 42.83 16.16
N TYR A 639 1.11 41.76 15.56
CA TYR A 639 0.97 40.41 16.13
C TYR A 639 1.73 40.28 17.44
N ILE A 640 2.95 40.82 17.56
CA ILE A 640 3.68 40.87 18.84
C ILE A 640 2.86 41.56 19.93
N LYS A 641 2.26 42.71 19.63
CA LYS A 641 1.37 43.42 20.57
C LYS A 641 0.16 42.59 20.97
N SER A 642 -0.41 41.86 20.00
CA SER A 642 -1.53 40.94 20.23
C SER A 642 -1.14 39.76 21.12
N ILE A 643 0.12 39.28 21.06
CA ILE A 643 0.63 38.28 22.00
C ILE A 643 0.62 38.86 23.42
N ARG A 644 1.20 40.06 23.62
CA ARG A 644 1.26 40.71 24.95
C ARG A 644 -0.12 40.94 25.56
N GLN A 645 -1.08 41.39 24.74
CA GLN A 645 -2.46 41.62 25.16
C GLN A 645 -3.20 40.30 25.41
N GLY A 646 -3.01 39.31 24.53
CA GLY A 646 -3.64 37.99 24.60
C GLY A 646 -3.18 37.18 25.82
N THR A 647 -1.95 37.36 26.27
CA THR A 647 -1.43 36.73 27.50
C THR A 647 -1.87 37.45 28.77
N ALA A 648 -2.79 38.42 28.68
CA ALA A 648 -3.34 39.20 29.80
C ALA A 648 -2.26 39.89 30.65
N GLY A 649 -1.12 40.24 30.05
CA GLY A 649 0.01 40.83 30.77
C GLY A 649 0.82 39.84 31.63
N SER A 650 0.54 38.54 31.57
CA SER A 650 1.39 37.53 32.19
C SER A 650 2.73 37.45 31.48
N ASP A 651 3.80 37.82 32.17
CA ASP A 651 5.16 37.76 31.66
C ASP A 651 5.59 36.32 31.35
N ASP A 652 5.11 35.34 32.12
CA ASP A 652 5.43 33.93 31.92
C ASP A 652 4.84 33.41 30.60
N TRP A 653 3.55 33.65 30.35
CA TRP A 653 2.90 33.23 29.11
C TRP A 653 3.38 34.01 27.89
N TYR A 654 3.71 35.28 28.08
CA TYR A 654 4.32 36.09 27.03
C TYR A 654 5.68 35.52 26.62
N ARG A 655 6.55 35.24 27.60
CA ARG A 655 7.87 34.65 27.37
C ARG A 655 7.77 33.22 26.81
N ASP A 656 6.77 32.44 27.24
CA ASP A 656 6.50 31.11 26.69
C ASP A 656 6.24 31.16 25.18
N VAL A 657 5.27 31.97 24.74
CA VAL A 657 4.94 32.11 23.32
C VAL A 657 6.13 32.63 22.51
N LEU A 658 6.87 33.62 23.03
CA LEU A 658 8.09 34.09 22.35
C LEU A 658 9.16 32.99 22.28
N GLY A 659 9.33 32.21 23.33
CA GLY A 659 10.24 31.06 23.37
C GLY A 659 9.87 29.97 22.37
N GLN A 660 8.58 29.75 22.12
CA GLN A 660 8.11 28.82 21.09
C GLN A 660 8.43 29.31 19.66
N ILE A 661 8.39 30.62 19.42
CA ILE A 661 8.60 31.21 18.08
C ILE A 661 10.10 31.44 17.79
N ALA A 662 10.91 31.74 18.81
CA ALA A 662 12.33 32.10 18.68
C ALA A 662 13.20 31.14 17.84
N PRO A 663 13.06 29.80 17.91
CA PRO A 663 13.89 28.87 17.14
C PRO A 663 13.75 29.04 15.62
N LYS A 664 12.58 29.48 15.15
CA LYS A 664 12.32 29.74 13.72
C LYS A 664 12.39 31.22 13.36
N ASN A 665 12.25 32.12 14.34
CA ASN A 665 12.21 33.56 14.11
C ASN A 665 12.89 34.34 15.23
N THR A 666 14.22 34.20 15.34
CA THR A 666 15.01 34.81 16.41
C THR A 666 14.94 36.34 16.41
N THR A 667 15.00 36.97 15.23
CA THR A 667 14.86 38.44 15.09
C THR A 667 13.51 38.92 15.61
N LEU A 668 12.43 38.20 15.30
CA LEU A 668 11.11 38.55 15.79
C LEU A 668 11.03 38.45 17.32
N ALA A 669 11.57 37.38 17.90
CA ALA A 669 11.61 37.22 19.35
C ALA A 669 12.42 38.35 20.03
N GLN A 670 13.53 38.78 19.42
CA GLN A 670 14.33 39.91 19.88
C GLN A 670 13.57 41.23 19.79
N ALA A 671 12.94 41.51 18.64
CA ALA A 671 12.11 42.70 18.46
C ALA A 671 10.93 42.72 19.45
N ALA A 672 10.33 41.57 19.73
CA ALA A 672 9.27 41.41 20.72
C ALA A 672 9.76 41.68 22.14
N ALA A 673 10.94 41.16 22.52
CA ALA A 673 11.55 41.46 23.81
C ALA A 673 11.83 42.97 23.96
N ILE A 674 12.41 43.60 22.94
CA ILE A 674 12.70 45.05 22.95
C ILE A 674 11.40 45.86 23.05
N SER A 675 10.32 45.43 22.38
CA SER A 675 9.03 46.11 22.42
C SER A 675 8.36 46.14 23.80
N THR A 676 8.83 45.31 24.73
CA THR A 676 8.34 45.31 26.12
C THR A 676 9.00 46.32 27.03
N HIS A 677 10.09 46.97 26.62
CA HIS A 677 10.71 47.98 27.46
C HIS A 677 9.79 49.19 27.65
N ASP A 678 9.59 49.57 28.91
CA ASP A 678 8.87 50.77 29.30
C ASP A 678 9.76 52.02 29.16
N GLY A 679 9.14 53.17 28.86
CA GLY A 679 9.84 54.44 28.73
C GLY A 679 10.40 54.70 27.32
N LYS A 680 11.45 55.52 27.24
CA LYS A 680 12.10 55.88 25.97
C LYS A 680 13.61 55.90 26.11
N VAL A 681 14.29 55.40 25.09
CA VAL A 681 15.74 55.53 24.92
C VAL A 681 16.06 56.71 24.00
N THR A 682 17.07 57.50 24.32
CA THR A 682 17.48 58.63 23.48
C THR A 682 18.56 58.19 22.50
N THR A 683 18.26 58.26 21.20
CA THR A 683 19.22 57.94 20.12
C THR A 683 19.50 59.20 19.29
N ALA A 684 20.38 59.09 18.28
CA ALA A 684 20.62 60.19 17.34
C ALA A 684 19.38 60.58 16.50
N ALA A 685 18.37 59.72 16.43
CA ALA A 685 17.08 60.01 15.81
C ALA A 685 16.08 60.69 16.77
N GLY A 686 16.45 60.85 18.04
CA GLY A 686 15.60 61.38 19.11
C GLY A 686 15.13 60.29 20.09
N PRO A 687 14.20 60.62 21.02
CA PRO A 687 13.64 59.66 21.96
C PRO A 687 12.75 58.62 21.25
N GLN A 688 13.05 57.33 21.43
CA GLN A 688 12.33 56.21 20.84
C GLN A 688 11.78 55.28 21.94
N ASP A 689 10.55 54.81 21.78
CA ASP A 689 9.98 53.77 22.64
C ASP A 689 10.36 52.36 22.14
N GLY A 690 10.13 51.33 22.97
CA GLY A 690 10.49 49.95 22.65
C GLY A 690 9.82 49.44 21.37
N ASN A 691 8.59 49.88 21.07
CA ASN A 691 7.89 49.48 19.85
C ASN A 691 8.63 49.99 18.60
N MET A 692 9.06 51.25 18.61
CA MET A 692 9.80 51.83 17.49
C MET A 692 11.16 51.14 17.29
N VAL A 693 11.89 50.85 18.38
CA VAL A 693 13.16 50.13 18.28
C VAL A 693 12.95 48.71 17.78
N GLY A 694 11.94 48.00 18.29
CA GLY A 694 11.56 46.67 17.81
C GLY A 694 11.19 46.67 16.32
N GLN A 695 10.45 47.69 15.86
CA GLN A 695 10.12 47.87 14.45
C GLN A 695 11.39 48.05 13.59
N TYR A 696 12.33 48.90 14.01
CA TYR A 696 13.59 49.11 13.29
C TYR A 696 14.43 47.81 13.21
N VAL A 697 14.41 46.97 14.25
CA VAL A 697 15.05 45.66 14.21
C VAL A 697 14.41 44.73 13.16
N LEU A 698 13.09 44.76 13.01
CA LEU A 698 12.39 43.96 11.99
C LEU A 698 12.64 44.48 10.57
N GLU A 699 12.48 45.80 10.37
CA GLU A 699 12.73 46.47 9.09
C GLU A 699 14.18 46.28 8.64
N GLY A 700 15.13 46.44 9.55
CA GLY A 700 16.54 46.23 9.30
C GLY A 700 16.86 44.83 8.81
N ALA A 701 16.24 43.81 9.40
CA ALA A 701 16.40 42.44 8.94
C ALA A 701 15.86 42.24 7.52
N HIS A 702 14.72 42.85 7.18
CA HIS A 702 14.16 42.83 5.83
C HIS A 702 15.09 43.54 4.83
N ILE A 703 15.58 44.73 5.17
CA ILE A 703 16.53 45.53 4.36
C ILE A 703 17.81 44.75 4.08
N LEU A 704 18.37 44.09 5.09
CA LEU A 704 19.59 43.27 4.94
C LEU A 704 19.35 41.99 4.13
N GLN A 705 18.11 41.48 4.12
CA GLN A 705 17.68 40.37 3.25
C GLN A 705 17.29 40.84 1.84
N GLY A 706 17.19 42.14 1.60
CA GLY A 706 16.70 42.70 0.34
C GLY A 706 15.19 42.53 0.15
N LYS A 707 14.42 42.28 1.21
CA LYS A 707 12.95 42.25 1.16
C LYS A 707 12.41 43.67 1.17
N ASP A 708 11.35 43.90 0.40
CA ASP A 708 10.60 45.15 0.47
C ASP A 708 9.89 45.29 1.83
N LEU A 709 9.77 46.54 2.31
CA LEU A 709 9.22 46.85 3.63
C LEU A 709 7.69 46.86 3.63
N ASP A 710 7.05 47.09 2.49
CA ASP A 710 5.59 47.08 2.35
C ASP A 710 5.09 45.72 1.87
N ASP A 711 5.82 45.08 0.94
CA ASP A 711 5.53 43.74 0.42
C ASP A 711 6.74 42.79 0.47
N PRO A 712 6.90 42.01 1.56
CA PRO A 712 8.02 41.09 1.75
C PRO A 712 8.16 39.97 0.71
N THR A 713 7.15 39.78 -0.15
CA THR A 713 7.24 38.82 -1.27
C THR A 713 8.05 39.35 -2.45
N HIS A 714 8.20 40.67 -2.54
CA HIS A 714 9.09 41.32 -3.48
C HIS A 714 10.50 41.43 -2.90
N THR A 715 11.49 41.01 -3.70
CA THR A 715 12.90 41.08 -3.33
C THR A 715 13.65 42.04 -4.25
N GLY A 716 14.37 42.96 -3.65
CA GLY A 716 15.29 43.90 -4.27
C GLY A 716 16.74 43.61 -3.88
N ARG A 717 17.60 44.60 -4.07
CA ARG A 717 19.02 44.50 -3.70
C ARG A 717 19.18 44.63 -2.18
N SER A 718 19.80 43.63 -1.56
CA SER A 718 20.14 43.69 -0.13
C SER A 718 21.13 44.83 0.18
N MET A 719 20.95 45.45 1.35
CA MET A 719 21.93 46.39 1.89
C MET A 719 23.16 45.64 2.37
N ALA A 720 24.34 46.04 1.89
CA ALA A 720 25.62 45.50 2.35
C ALA A 720 26.22 46.44 3.41
N LEU A 721 26.44 45.90 4.61
CA LEU A 721 27.19 46.57 5.69
C LEU A 721 28.55 45.88 5.86
N ASP A 722 29.60 46.65 6.16
CA ASP A 722 30.91 46.09 6.52
C ASP A 722 30.84 45.44 7.92
N ASP A 723 30.53 44.15 7.93
CA ASP A 723 30.37 43.35 9.15
C ASP A 723 31.66 43.32 9.99
N LYS A 724 32.84 43.36 9.38
CA LYS A 724 34.12 43.34 10.10
C LYS A 724 34.31 44.63 10.89
N THR A 725 34.11 45.77 10.22
CA THR A 725 34.20 47.08 10.86
C THR A 725 33.12 47.23 11.94
N MET A 726 31.89 46.79 11.67
CA MET A 726 30.81 46.88 12.64
C MET A 726 31.03 46.00 13.88
N ARG A 727 31.54 44.76 13.72
CA ARG A 727 31.91 43.92 14.88
C ARG A 727 32.98 44.57 15.75
N ASN A 728 33.98 45.19 15.15
CA ASN A 728 35.01 45.91 15.90
C ASN A 728 34.40 47.07 16.69
N TYR A 729 33.55 47.88 16.05
CA TYR A 729 32.88 49.01 16.71
C TYR A 729 31.89 48.56 17.79
N PHE A 730 31.18 47.46 17.57
CA PHE A 730 30.28 46.85 18.54
C PHE A 730 31.06 46.48 19.80
N TRP A 731 32.12 45.67 19.68
CA TRP A 731 32.93 45.24 20.82
C TRP A 731 33.65 46.40 21.52
N ASN A 732 34.09 47.42 20.78
CA ASN A 732 34.62 48.65 21.36
C ASN A 732 33.57 49.43 22.17
N THR A 733 32.28 49.32 21.82
CA THR A 733 31.18 49.99 22.51
C THR A 733 30.72 49.18 23.73
N VAL A 734 30.43 47.89 23.56
CA VAL A 734 29.86 47.07 24.65
C VAL A 734 30.91 46.77 25.73
N GLY A 735 32.18 46.64 25.35
CA GLY A 735 33.25 46.19 26.24
C GLY A 735 33.31 44.67 26.37
N THR A 736 34.50 44.15 26.73
CA THR A 736 34.83 42.72 26.68
C THR A 736 34.03 41.83 27.66
N ASN A 737 33.49 42.40 28.75
CA ASN A 737 32.85 41.62 29.82
C ASN A 737 31.34 41.86 29.95
N ALA A 738 30.71 42.64 29.06
CA ALA A 738 29.27 42.97 29.17
C ALA A 738 28.35 41.76 29.07
N PHE A 739 28.78 40.69 28.39
CA PHE A 739 28.04 39.44 28.29
C PHE A 739 28.57 38.34 29.20
N ALA A 740 29.50 38.66 30.11
CA ALA A 740 30.09 37.65 30.99
C ALA A 740 29.02 37.00 31.86
N SER A 741 28.93 35.68 31.82
CA SER A 741 28.13 34.87 32.74
C SER A 741 28.90 33.63 33.16
N ASN A 742 28.33 32.84 34.08
CA ASN A 742 28.90 31.56 34.50
C ASN A 742 28.85 30.47 33.41
N ASP A 743 28.16 30.70 32.29
CA ASP A 743 28.04 29.81 31.14
C ASP A 743 28.60 30.50 29.88
N ALA A 744 29.75 30.03 29.40
CA ALA A 744 30.43 30.60 28.24
C ALA A 744 29.64 30.43 26.92
N GLN A 745 28.85 29.35 26.78
CA GLN A 745 28.04 29.11 25.58
C GLN A 745 26.86 30.08 25.55
N ARG A 746 26.15 30.21 26.68
CA ARG A 746 25.06 31.18 26.83
C ARG A 746 25.54 32.61 26.62
N SER A 747 26.70 32.96 27.18
CA SER A 747 27.33 34.29 26.99
C SER A 747 27.58 34.59 25.51
N SER A 748 28.11 33.61 24.76
CA SER A 748 28.39 33.76 23.34
C SER A 748 27.12 33.91 22.50
N GLN A 749 26.07 33.15 22.84
CA GLN A 749 24.78 33.22 22.15
C GLN A 749 24.11 34.58 22.34
N ILE A 750 24.01 35.06 23.59
CA ILE A 750 23.43 36.38 23.89
C ILE A 750 24.21 37.50 23.19
N ALA A 751 25.54 37.41 23.17
CA ALA A 751 26.38 38.40 22.48
C ALA A 751 26.11 38.42 20.96
N ASN A 752 26.00 37.25 20.32
CA ASN A 752 25.70 37.17 18.89
C ASN A 752 24.28 37.65 18.58
N ASP A 753 23.30 37.26 19.38
CA ASP A 753 21.90 37.64 19.24
C ASP A 753 21.73 39.16 19.37
N THR A 754 22.38 39.75 20.38
CA THR A 754 22.41 41.21 20.58
C THR A 754 23.10 41.92 19.41
N TYR A 755 24.22 41.38 18.93
CA TYR A 755 24.90 41.93 17.74
C TYR A 755 24.00 41.92 16.50
N GLN A 756 23.22 40.85 16.26
CA GLN A 756 22.29 40.80 15.14
C GLN A 756 21.17 41.85 15.29
N ALA A 757 20.60 42.02 16.48
CA ALA A 757 19.61 43.06 16.74
C ALA A 757 20.17 44.48 16.48
N VAL A 758 21.39 44.76 16.96
CA VAL A 758 22.11 46.03 16.72
C VAL A 758 22.37 46.25 15.23
N LYS A 759 22.81 45.21 14.52
CA LYS A 759 23.03 45.23 13.07
C LYS A 759 21.75 45.58 12.32
N ASN A 760 20.65 44.93 12.67
CA ASN A 760 19.36 45.16 12.03
C ASN A 760 18.89 46.60 12.31
N TYR A 761 18.87 47.02 13.58
CA TYR A 761 18.50 48.39 13.94
C TYR A 761 19.32 49.43 13.16
N LEU A 762 20.64 49.24 13.05
CA LEU A 762 21.52 50.14 12.31
C LEU A 762 21.16 50.19 10.82
N ALA A 763 20.84 49.06 10.19
CA ALA A 763 20.42 49.02 8.79
C ALA A 763 19.13 49.85 8.56
N ALA A 764 18.16 49.74 9.47
CA ALA A 764 16.95 50.56 9.42
C ALA A 764 17.24 52.05 9.66
N ASP A 765 18.10 52.39 10.65
CA ASP A 765 18.49 53.78 10.91
C ASP A 765 19.18 54.42 9.69
N ILE A 766 20.07 53.67 9.02
CA ILE A 766 20.74 54.09 7.79
C ILE A 766 19.71 54.32 6.67
N TYR A 767 18.77 53.40 6.50
CA TYR A 767 17.71 53.50 5.50
C TYR A 767 16.82 54.73 5.71
N HIS A 768 16.24 54.88 6.90
CA HIS A 768 15.31 55.97 7.22
C HIS A 768 15.96 57.35 7.19
N ARG A 769 17.25 57.44 7.54
CA ARG A 769 18.00 58.70 7.56
C ARG A 769 18.75 58.99 6.25
N GLY A 770 18.68 58.09 5.27
CA GLY A 770 19.36 58.24 3.98
C GLY A 770 20.88 58.29 4.10
N LEU A 771 21.47 57.53 5.04
CA LEU A 771 22.92 57.49 5.26
C LEU A 771 23.60 56.52 4.27
N ASP A 772 24.91 56.69 4.05
CA ASP A 772 25.68 55.78 3.19
C ASP A 772 26.04 54.48 3.95
N PRO A 773 25.53 53.31 3.52
CA PRO A 773 25.81 52.03 4.17
C PRO A 773 27.28 51.59 4.07
N ARG A 774 28.09 52.21 3.19
CA ARG A 774 29.53 51.90 3.06
C ARG A 774 30.40 52.65 4.07
N SER A 775 29.86 53.66 4.75
CA SER A 775 30.62 54.59 5.58
C SER A 775 30.15 54.55 7.03
N ILE A 776 30.15 53.36 7.63
CA ILE A 776 29.69 53.13 9.02
C ILE A 776 30.68 53.76 10.01
N THR A 777 30.18 54.48 11.02
CA THR A 777 31.00 55.11 12.07
C THR A 777 30.82 54.47 13.44
N GLN A 778 31.80 54.67 14.34
CA GLN A 778 31.71 54.21 15.74
C GLN A 778 30.47 54.79 16.46
N ASP A 779 30.13 56.05 16.20
CA ASP A 779 28.97 56.70 16.84
C ASP A 779 27.63 56.12 16.36
N GLN A 780 27.53 55.74 15.08
CA GLN A 780 26.34 55.05 14.57
C GLN A 780 26.15 53.70 15.25
N VAL A 781 27.22 52.92 15.39
CA VAL A 781 27.16 51.63 16.11
C VAL A 781 26.86 51.84 17.60
N LYS A 782 27.45 52.86 18.23
CA LYS A 782 27.14 53.21 19.64
C LYS A 782 25.68 53.57 19.84
N ASN A 783 25.09 54.34 18.92
CA ASN A 783 23.67 54.68 18.95
C ASN A 783 22.80 53.44 18.78
N ALA A 784 23.15 52.53 17.87
CA ALA A 784 22.42 51.27 17.67
C ALA A 784 22.51 50.34 18.90
N VAL A 785 23.68 50.23 19.53
CA VAL A 785 23.85 49.53 20.82
C VAL A 785 22.96 50.18 21.88
N THR A 786 22.97 51.51 21.97
CA THR A 786 22.14 52.23 22.95
C THR A 786 20.65 51.95 22.72
N ALA A 787 20.18 51.99 21.48
CA ALA A 787 18.78 51.72 21.14
C ALA A 787 18.35 50.31 21.59
N VAL A 788 19.16 49.29 21.28
CA VAL A 788 18.84 47.89 21.52
C VAL A 788 19.05 47.46 22.97
N THR A 789 20.05 48.00 23.67
CA THR A 789 20.47 47.49 24.99
C THR A 789 20.40 48.51 26.13
N GLY A 790 19.97 49.75 25.88
CA GLY A 790 20.06 50.84 26.86
C GLY A 790 21.47 51.47 26.97
N GLY A 791 22.45 50.93 26.25
CA GLY A 791 23.84 51.36 26.29
C GLY A 791 24.65 50.68 27.40
N THR A 792 25.92 51.06 27.54
CA THR A 792 26.85 50.45 28.50
C THR A 792 27.53 51.48 29.40
N ALA A 793 27.81 51.07 30.63
CA ALA A 793 28.60 51.83 31.60
C ALA A 793 29.73 50.96 32.16
N LYS A 794 30.81 51.61 32.60
CA LYS A 794 31.88 50.95 33.35
C LYS A 794 31.67 51.17 34.85
N ILE A 795 31.58 50.08 35.60
CA ILE A 795 31.47 50.06 37.06
C ILE A 795 32.58 49.14 37.58
N ASN A 796 33.44 49.63 38.45
CA ASN A 796 34.56 48.86 39.02
C ASN A 796 35.43 48.12 37.97
N GLY A 797 35.57 48.69 36.78
CA GLY A 797 36.32 48.12 35.66
C GLY A 797 35.51 47.18 34.76
N ASP A 798 34.36 46.69 35.22
CA ASP A 798 33.46 45.84 34.43
C ASP A 798 32.52 46.68 33.56
N SER A 799 32.26 46.19 32.35
CA SER A 799 31.29 46.80 31.44
C SER A 799 29.92 46.17 31.69
N VAL A 800 28.91 46.99 31.96
CA VAL A 800 27.55 46.55 32.28
C VAL A 800 26.53 47.28 31.42
N PHE A 801 25.41 46.62 31.11
CA PHE A 801 24.31 47.27 30.41
C PHE A 801 23.62 48.24 31.36
N VAL A 802 23.29 49.42 30.88
CA VAL A 802 22.53 50.42 31.64
C VAL A 802 21.04 50.07 31.54
N PRO A 803 20.21 50.29 32.59
CA PRO A 803 18.78 50.04 32.49
C PRO A 803 18.20 50.78 31.29
N TRP A 804 17.33 50.12 30.52
CA TRP A 804 16.86 50.69 29.25
C TRP A 804 16.18 52.06 29.46
N GLY A 805 16.62 53.07 28.69
CA GLY A 805 16.14 54.46 28.82
C GLY A 805 16.80 55.29 29.94
N MET A 806 17.65 54.71 30.78
CA MET A 806 18.38 55.44 31.82
C MET A 806 19.66 56.09 31.26
N ASP A 807 19.95 57.31 31.70
CA ASP A 807 21.21 57.97 31.37
C ASP A 807 22.41 57.28 32.03
N SER A 808 23.49 57.08 31.27
CA SER A 808 24.67 56.35 31.73
C SER A 808 25.39 57.03 32.91
N ASP A 809 25.40 58.36 32.96
CA ASP A 809 26.01 59.11 34.07
C ASP A 809 25.10 59.13 35.31
N ALA A 810 23.79 59.12 35.12
CA ALA A 810 22.83 58.87 36.20
C ALA A 810 23.05 57.46 36.80
N PHE A 811 23.21 56.44 35.96
CA PHE A 811 23.46 55.07 36.41
C PHE A 811 24.77 54.94 37.18
N ARG A 812 25.87 55.49 36.66
CA ARG A 812 27.18 55.49 37.36
C ARG A 812 27.11 56.12 38.76
N ARG A 813 26.29 57.16 38.94
CA ARG A 813 26.10 57.82 40.24
C ARG A 813 25.21 57.01 41.18
N GLN A 814 24.18 56.35 40.68
CA GLN A 814 23.20 55.63 41.50
C GLN A 814 23.62 54.20 41.84
N PHE A 815 24.42 53.55 40.99
CA PHE A 815 24.83 52.15 41.17
C PHE A 815 25.53 51.87 42.50
N PRO A 816 26.55 52.63 42.93
CA PRO A 816 27.21 52.35 44.22
C PRO A 816 26.24 52.44 45.41
N VAL A 817 25.29 53.37 45.35
CA VAL A 817 24.27 53.57 46.40
C VAL A 817 23.31 52.38 46.47
N GLN A 818 22.77 51.97 45.31
CA GLN A 818 21.87 50.83 45.20
C GLN A 818 22.56 49.49 45.56
N ALA A 819 23.80 49.30 45.12
CA ALA A 819 24.56 48.09 45.41
C ALA A 819 24.87 47.96 46.91
N GLN A 820 25.24 49.06 47.58
CA GLN A 820 25.43 49.07 49.02
C GLN A 820 24.13 48.78 49.77
N ALA A 821 23.00 49.34 49.32
CA ALA A 821 21.70 49.05 49.89
C ALA A 821 21.32 47.56 49.75
N ALA A 822 21.64 46.92 48.62
CA ALA A 822 21.41 45.50 48.40
C ALA A 822 22.28 44.60 49.31
N ILE A 823 23.55 44.96 49.52
CA ILE A 823 24.47 44.28 50.45
C ILE A 823 23.97 44.41 51.90
N ASP A 824 23.54 45.61 52.30
CA ASP A 824 22.95 45.88 53.62
C ASP A 824 21.68 45.04 53.83
N ALA A 825 20.77 45.02 52.85
CA ALA A 825 19.53 44.24 52.88
C ALA A 825 19.78 42.72 52.92
N ALA A 826 20.89 42.25 52.35
CA ALA A 826 21.33 40.87 52.42
C ALA A 826 21.93 40.47 53.79
N GLY A 827 22.02 41.43 54.74
CA GLY A 827 22.48 41.22 56.10
C GLY A 827 24.01 41.15 56.24
N LEU A 828 24.74 41.70 55.26
CA LEU A 828 26.21 41.62 55.17
C LEU A 828 26.95 42.87 55.69
N LYS A 829 26.22 43.89 56.13
CA LYS A 829 26.76 45.13 56.70
C LYS A 829 27.77 44.88 57.83
N GLY A 830 28.93 45.54 57.77
CA GLY A 830 30.02 45.45 58.75
C GLY A 830 30.86 44.16 58.68
N THR A 831 30.61 43.28 57.71
CA THR A 831 31.39 42.04 57.50
C THR A 831 32.56 42.28 56.54
N SER A 832 33.44 41.29 56.37
CA SER A 832 34.47 41.33 55.32
C SER A 832 33.90 41.33 53.90
N LEU A 833 32.60 41.01 53.74
CA LEU A 833 31.86 40.98 52.48
C LEU A 833 31.14 42.32 52.18
N ASP A 834 31.34 43.34 53.02
CA ASP A 834 30.69 44.66 52.92
C ASP A 834 31.49 45.67 52.06
N LYS A 835 32.29 45.18 51.11
CA LYS A 835 33.20 46.03 50.31
C LYS A 835 32.84 45.90 48.84
N LEU A 836 32.07 46.86 48.31
CA LEU A 836 31.61 46.86 46.91
C LEU A 836 32.78 46.73 45.91
N ASP A 837 33.90 47.40 46.16
CA ASP A 837 35.09 47.38 45.29
C ASP A 837 35.76 46.00 45.17
N ALA A 838 35.39 45.04 46.03
CA ALA A 838 35.90 43.68 45.99
C ALA A 838 35.12 42.75 45.03
N TYR A 839 34.06 43.27 44.40
CA TYR A 839 33.18 42.48 43.55
C TYR A 839 33.20 42.94 42.09
N HIS A 840 33.19 41.95 41.20
CA HIS A 840 32.85 42.10 39.80
C HIS A 840 31.35 42.22 39.63
N ILE A 841 30.92 42.98 38.62
CA ILE A 841 29.50 43.17 38.32
C ILE A 841 29.10 42.30 37.14
N VAL A 842 28.03 41.53 37.30
CA VAL A 842 27.51 40.61 36.29
C VAL A 842 26.09 41.02 35.91
N ASN A 843 25.80 41.14 34.62
CA ASN A 843 24.43 41.40 34.15
C ASN A 843 23.56 40.14 34.34
N LEU A 844 22.41 40.28 35.00
CA LEU A 844 21.47 39.18 35.22
C LEU A 844 20.23 39.31 34.34
N ASP A 845 19.67 40.52 34.25
CA ASP A 845 18.50 40.89 33.43
C ASP A 845 18.52 42.42 33.21
N ASP A 846 17.58 42.97 32.45
CA ASP A 846 17.44 44.43 32.30
C ASP A 846 17.24 45.08 33.68
N GLY A 847 18.13 46.03 34.00
CA GLY A 847 18.18 46.69 35.30
C GLY A 847 18.54 45.79 36.50
N LYS A 848 18.95 44.53 36.30
CA LYS A 848 19.30 43.61 37.40
C LYS A 848 20.75 43.13 37.31
N TYR A 849 21.48 43.28 38.41
CA TYR A 849 22.91 43.04 38.46
C TYR A 849 23.30 42.16 39.64
N GLY A 850 24.18 41.18 39.39
CA GLY A 850 24.80 40.34 40.40
C GLY A 850 26.16 40.88 40.81
N LEU A 851 26.51 40.70 42.08
CA LEU A 851 27.85 40.97 42.60
C LEU A 851 28.60 39.64 42.70
N ALA A 852 29.76 39.52 42.07
CA ALA A 852 30.52 38.28 42.00
C ALA A 852 31.96 38.44 42.51
N ASN A 853 32.48 37.42 43.18
CA ASN A 853 33.91 37.32 43.50
C ASN A 853 34.46 36.04 42.85
N GLY A 854 35.29 36.21 41.82
CA GLY A 854 35.61 35.14 40.88
C GLY A 854 34.33 34.58 40.23
N ASN A 855 34.20 33.25 40.19
CA ASN A 855 33.04 32.57 39.59
C ASN A 855 31.83 32.42 40.53
N ARG A 856 31.86 33.01 41.73
CA ARG A 856 30.78 32.86 42.72
C ARG A 856 30.04 34.17 42.91
N MET A 857 28.72 34.10 42.76
CA MET A 857 27.82 35.19 43.14
C MET A 857 27.85 35.39 44.66
N LEU A 858 27.77 36.65 45.08
CA LEU A 858 27.59 37.02 46.48
C LEU A 858 26.23 36.52 46.94
N VAL A 859 26.22 35.83 48.08
CA VAL A 859 25.01 35.26 48.68
C VAL A 859 24.82 35.91 50.05
N GLY A 860 23.61 36.37 50.32
CA GLY A 860 23.22 36.93 51.61
C GLY A 860 23.06 35.86 52.69
N LYS A 861 22.81 36.29 53.93
CA LYS A 861 22.56 35.36 55.05
C LYS A 861 21.34 34.46 54.86
N ASN A 862 20.42 34.86 53.98
CA ASN A 862 19.23 34.11 53.58
C ASN A 862 19.49 33.02 52.52
N GLY A 863 20.75 32.79 52.13
CA GLY A 863 21.10 31.82 51.10
C GLY A 863 20.72 32.24 49.67
N ARG A 864 20.22 33.47 49.47
CA ARG A 864 19.88 34.01 48.14
C ARG A 864 20.99 34.90 47.61
N THR A 865 21.16 34.88 46.29
CA THR A 865 22.08 35.80 45.60
C THR A 865 21.70 37.25 45.86
N VAL A 866 22.71 38.09 46.12
CA VAL A 866 22.54 39.53 46.24
C VAL A 866 22.37 40.11 44.84
N VAL A 867 21.22 40.75 44.61
CA VAL A 867 20.86 41.37 43.34
C VAL A 867 20.66 42.86 43.56
N VAL A 868 21.32 43.67 42.74
CA VAL A 868 21.08 45.11 42.65
C VAL A 868 19.99 45.32 41.60
N ASP A 869 18.86 45.92 42.00
CA ASP A 869 17.65 46.00 41.18
C ASP A 869 17.26 47.45 40.89
N PHE A 870 17.28 47.81 39.61
CA PHE A 870 16.87 49.10 39.05
C PHE A 870 15.49 49.05 38.38
N SER A 871 14.80 47.91 38.39
CA SER A 871 13.48 47.73 37.75
C SER A 871 12.30 48.31 38.54
N GLY A 872 12.55 48.96 39.68
CA GLY A 872 11.55 49.70 40.47
C GLY A 872 11.69 51.22 40.36
N ALA A 873 10.57 51.95 40.50
CA ALA A 873 10.53 53.42 40.45
C ALA A 873 11.63 54.07 41.33
N PRO A 874 12.27 55.16 40.88
CA PRO A 874 13.43 55.74 41.54
C PRO A 874 13.10 56.13 42.98
N VAL A 875 13.90 55.63 43.93
CA VAL A 875 13.87 56.09 45.31
C VAL A 875 14.15 57.58 45.30
N ALA A 876 13.16 58.38 45.73
CA ALA A 876 13.28 59.81 45.86
C ALA A 876 14.53 60.15 46.69
N THR A 877 15.49 60.83 46.07
CA THR A 877 16.63 61.42 46.77
C THR A 877 16.10 62.60 47.59
N ASN A 878 15.79 62.37 48.85
CA ASN A 878 15.70 63.44 49.84
C ASN A 878 17.10 64.06 49.98
N GLY A 879 17.25 65.28 49.45
CA GLY A 879 18.54 65.96 49.48
C GLY A 879 18.57 67.32 48.78
N SER A 880 17.71 68.26 49.19
CA SER A 880 18.12 69.68 49.23
C SER A 880 17.32 70.48 50.27
N PRO A 881 17.96 71.49 50.89
CA PRO A 881 17.52 72.08 52.15
C PRO A 881 16.56 73.26 51.96
N GLY A 882 15.57 73.36 52.85
CA GLY A 882 14.93 74.62 53.23
C GLY A 882 13.97 75.27 52.23
N GLY A 883 12.67 75.06 52.44
CA GLY A 883 11.62 75.84 51.78
C GLY A 883 10.26 75.58 52.43
N VAL A 884 9.92 76.38 53.43
CA VAL A 884 8.59 76.40 54.05
C VAL A 884 7.59 76.97 53.04
N SER A 885 6.51 76.25 52.72
CA SER A 885 5.21 76.87 52.50
C SER A 885 4.09 75.88 52.76
N ALA A 886 3.06 76.41 53.42
CA ALA A 886 1.85 75.77 53.87
C ALA A 886 0.83 75.54 52.73
N ASP A 887 -0.27 74.87 53.11
CA ASP A 887 -1.52 74.61 52.38
C ASP A 887 -1.45 73.41 51.41
N GLY A 888 -2.32 72.40 51.44
CA GLY A 888 -3.64 72.23 52.05
C GLY A 888 -4.51 71.45 51.06
N HIS A 889 -5.09 70.33 51.49
CA HIS A 889 -5.99 69.41 50.74
C HIS A 889 -5.26 68.45 49.76
N VAL A 890 -5.52 67.13 49.73
CA VAL A 890 -6.80 66.48 49.41
C VAL A 890 -6.82 65.01 49.88
N ALA A 891 -8.01 64.62 50.35
CA ALA A 891 -8.74 63.35 50.31
C ALA A 891 -8.05 61.96 50.33
N THR A 892 -8.45 61.25 51.37
CA THR A 892 -8.67 59.81 51.55
C THR A 892 -9.42 59.09 50.42
N GLY A 893 -9.06 57.83 50.16
CA GLY A 893 -9.96 56.80 49.59
C GLY A 893 -9.21 55.69 48.85
N ARG A 894 -8.72 54.65 49.54
CA ARG A 894 -9.35 53.34 49.81
C ARG A 894 -9.09 52.28 48.73
N ILE A 895 -8.35 51.28 49.16
CA ILE A 895 -8.02 50.01 48.52
C ILE A 895 -9.29 49.14 48.46
N GLN A 896 -9.55 48.57 47.28
CA GLN A 896 -10.03 47.20 47.09
C GLN A 896 -9.24 46.56 45.96
#